data_AF-G1MY01-F1
#
_entry.id   AF-G1MY01-F1
#
_cell.length_a   1.000
_cell.length_b   1.000
_cell.length_c   1.000
_cell.angle_alpha   90.00
_cell.angle_beta   90.00
_cell.angle_gamma   90.00
#
_symmetry.space_group_name_H-M   'P 1'
#
loop_
_entity.id
_entity.type
_entity.pdbx_description
1 polymer ?
#
loop_
_entity_poly.entity_id
_entity_poly.type
_entity_poly.pdbx_seq_one_letter_code
_entity_poly.pdbx_strand_id
1 'polypeptide(L)'
;MSDQIQFIVEKLNQEPFKKNYNLITFDSLESVQLLQLLSDVLGEIDPKHAVDIREELPENTAKRMLTLLGILKYKPPGSVTDLSAFRQGLVTGSKPVIHPVLHWLLQRTNELKKRAYLARFLVKLDVPVEFLQDDTVADINKQYEELMEAFKNLHKECEQLKTSGLSTAEIRRDISAMEEEKDQLIKRVERLKKRVETVQNHQRMLEIARQLRLEKEREESLAQQKQEQKNQLFHAEQRLQRAQLQLKEMHHAVVDSKPESLMKKLEEEINFNSYLATEKIPRELESKKKSVYFLQKAIAEPAMGQSDLNVLESKINEVNVQINQLIEKRMMKYEPVDSKLSMYRQQASIISRKKEAKAEELQAAKEEMSSTEKQMIQKTNQAHELDGSEVLKGDELKHYVNKLRSKNTVYKRKRLEIAEITAEYGILQRTEELLKQRHEAIQQQLQAIEDKKGISGYSYTQEELERVSAVKSEVDGMKGQTLDNMSEMVKKLNAMVAEKKSSLAPVIKELRQLRQKCQELTQECDEKKIQYDSCAAGLESNRSTLEQEVKGLLEECTQEESNYHYVNCMRKNLEIQLQRVKEEMKIYVSPDPQERRKAIREQYTRMILEQENLGKKLREKQKVVRESHGPNMKQIKMWQDFEQLMECKRECFLKQQNQTAIGQVIQEAGKDRLVL
;
A
#
# COMPACT_ATOMS: atom_id res chain seq x y z
N MET A 1 23.00 -4.25 -59.88
CA MET A 1 22.08 -3.98 -61.01
C MET A 1 20.64 -4.39 -60.71
N SER A 2 20.37 -5.55 -60.08
CA SER A 2 18.99 -5.96 -59.69
C SER A 2 18.30 -4.93 -58.78
N ASP A 3 18.96 -4.47 -57.71
CA ASP A 3 18.37 -3.53 -56.75
C ASP A 3 18.11 -2.13 -57.35
N GLN A 4 18.95 -1.70 -58.31
CA GLN A 4 18.76 -0.43 -59.02
C GLN A 4 17.52 -0.47 -59.91
N ILE A 5 17.28 -1.59 -60.61
CA ILE A 5 16.11 -1.77 -61.46
C ILE A 5 14.84 -1.93 -60.61
N GLN A 6 14.91 -2.67 -59.49
CA GLN A 6 13.81 -2.76 -58.53
C GLN A 6 13.39 -1.39 -58.00
N PHE A 7 14.36 -0.55 -57.60
CA PHE A 7 14.10 0.81 -57.14
C PHE A 7 13.48 1.70 -58.23
N ILE A 8 13.98 1.63 -59.47
CA ILE A 8 13.43 2.40 -60.60
C ILE A 8 11.97 2.00 -60.85
N VAL A 9 11.68 0.69 -60.90
CA VAL A 9 10.32 0.18 -61.14
C VAL A 9 9.37 0.59 -60.00
N GLU A 10 9.79 0.48 -58.74
CA GLU A 10 8.99 0.90 -57.59
C GLU A 10 8.64 2.39 -57.65
N LYS A 11 9.62 3.25 -58.00
CA LYS A 11 9.42 4.71 -58.09
C LYS A 11 8.60 5.14 -59.30
N LEU A 12 8.71 4.44 -60.42
CA LEU A 12 7.89 4.71 -61.61
C LEU A 12 6.42 4.28 -61.44
N ASN A 13 6.15 3.36 -60.51
CA ASN A 13 4.79 2.93 -60.17
C ASN A 13 4.11 3.85 -59.13
N GLN A 14 4.89 4.60 -58.35
CA GLN A 14 4.39 5.61 -57.41
C GLN A 14 3.93 6.89 -58.14
N GLU A 15 3.19 7.75 -57.45
CA GLU A 15 2.88 9.10 -57.96
C GLU A 15 4.19 9.90 -58.07
N PRO A 16 4.45 10.65 -59.16
CA PRO A 16 3.51 11.14 -60.19
C PRO A 16 3.40 10.30 -61.49
N PHE A 17 4.19 9.23 -61.67
CA PHE A 17 4.36 8.56 -62.98
C PHE A 17 3.34 7.46 -63.29
N LYS A 18 2.89 6.68 -62.28
CA LYS A 18 1.83 5.64 -62.38
C LYS A 18 1.92 4.70 -63.60
N LYS A 19 3.13 4.26 -63.99
CA LYS A 19 3.32 3.47 -65.23
C LYS A 19 3.11 1.95 -65.07
N ASN A 20 2.85 1.44 -63.86
CA ASN A 20 2.52 0.03 -63.55
C ASN A 20 3.44 -1.03 -64.20
N TYR A 21 4.76 -0.79 -64.20
CA TYR A 21 5.74 -1.74 -64.73
C TYR A 21 6.03 -2.88 -63.73
N ASN A 22 6.24 -4.09 -64.26
CA ASN A 22 6.93 -5.19 -63.58
C ASN A 22 8.41 -5.22 -64.00
N LEU A 23 9.26 -5.91 -63.23
CA LEU A 23 10.71 -6.07 -63.53
C LEU A 23 10.97 -6.56 -64.95
N ILE A 24 10.18 -7.53 -65.42
CA ILE A 24 10.31 -8.12 -66.76
C ILE A 24 9.88 -7.14 -67.85
N THR A 25 8.75 -6.43 -67.64
CA THR A 25 8.21 -5.47 -68.62
C THR A 25 9.07 -4.21 -68.74
N PHE A 26 9.75 -3.82 -67.66
CA PHE A 26 10.69 -2.69 -67.67
C PHE A 26 12.01 -3.07 -68.36
N ASP A 27 12.55 -4.27 -68.11
CA ASP A 27 13.77 -4.72 -68.81
C ASP A 27 13.50 -5.09 -70.28
N SER A 28 12.26 -5.40 -70.68
CA SER A 28 11.91 -5.59 -72.10
C SER A 28 11.73 -4.29 -72.90
N LEU A 29 11.88 -3.10 -72.29
CA LEU A 29 11.70 -1.83 -72.99
C LEU A 29 12.77 -1.62 -74.07
N GLU A 30 12.32 -1.25 -75.26
CA GLU A 30 13.19 -0.90 -76.39
C GLU A 30 13.90 0.45 -76.15
N SER A 31 15.05 0.67 -76.80
CA SER A 31 15.86 1.88 -76.63
C SER A 31 15.11 3.20 -76.82
N VAL A 32 14.16 3.25 -77.77
CA VAL A 32 13.32 4.44 -78.00
C VAL A 32 12.30 4.64 -76.86
N GLN A 33 11.73 3.56 -76.34
CA GLN A 33 10.77 3.59 -75.24
C GLN A 33 11.47 3.97 -73.92
N LEU A 34 12.69 3.49 -73.71
CA LEU A 34 13.51 3.82 -72.55
C LEU A 34 13.97 5.27 -72.57
N LEU A 35 14.29 5.81 -73.75
CA LEU A 35 14.55 7.24 -73.93
C LEU A 35 13.29 8.06 -73.66
N GLN A 36 12.12 7.65 -74.17
CA GLN A 36 10.87 8.35 -73.91
C GLN A 36 10.56 8.38 -72.41
N LEU A 37 10.80 7.27 -71.72
CA LEU A 37 10.66 7.19 -70.27
C LEU A 37 11.60 8.15 -69.54
N LEU A 38 12.84 8.30 -70.01
CA LEU A 38 13.77 9.31 -69.50
C LEU A 38 13.28 10.75 -69.79
N SER A 39 12.72 11.02 -70.97
CA SER A 39 12.11 12.31 -71.32
C SER A 39 10.89 12.62 -70.45
N ASP A 40 10.02 11.64 -70.19
CA ASP A 40 8.87 11.76 -69.29
C ASP A 40 9.32 12.10 -67.86
N VAL A 41 10.37 11.42 -67.36
CA VAL A 41 10.95 11.70 -66.03
C VAL A 41 11.59 13.09 -65.97
N LEU A 42 12.28 13.52 -67.02
CA LEU A 42 12.85 14.87 -67.11
C LEU A 42 11.76 15.94 -67.27
N GLY A 43 10.68 15.65 -67.99
CA GLY A 43 9.52 16.54 -68.17
C GLY A 43 8.76 16.78 -66.87
N GLU A 44 8.72 15.78 -65.99
CA GLU A 44 8.17 15.94 -64.63
C GLU A 44 9.08 16.80 -63.73
N ILE A 45 10.39 16.84 -64.01
CA ILE A 45 11.36 17.69 -63.29
C ILE A 45 11.34 19.13 -63.81
N ASP A 46 11.29 19.31 -65.13
CA ASP A 46 11.14 20.61 -65.81
C ASP A 46 10.13 20.48 -66.97
N PRO A 47 8.93 21.08 -66.86
CA PRO A 47 7.87 20.99 -67.87
C PRO A 47 8.29 21.41 -69.28
N LYS A 48 9.33 22.24 -69.44
CA LYS A 48 9.86 22.64 -70.76
C LYS A 48 10.45 21.47 -71.56
N HIS A 49 10.71 20.34 -70.90
CA HIS A 49 11.39 19.19 -71.48
C HIS A 49 10.47 17.98 -71.70
N ALA A 50 9.16 18.16 -71.51
CA ALA A 50 8.13 17.19 -71.85
C ALA A 50 7.91 17.18 -73.38
N VAL A 51 8.78 16.46 -74.08
CA VAL A 51 8.76 16.35 -75.55
C VAL A 51 8.68 14.87 -75.93
N ASP A 52 7.87 14.56 -76.95
CA ASP A 52 7.87 13.25 -77.61
C ASP A 52 9.13 13.12 -78.47
N ILE A 53 9.95 12.11 -78.17
CA ILE A 53 11.24 11.88 -78.83
C ILE A 53 11.06 11.52 -80.31
N ARG A 54 9.86 11.11 -80.73
CA ARG A 54 9.56 10.84 -82.14
C ARG A 54 9.53 12.10 -83.01
N GLU A 55 9.35 13.27 -82.40
CA GLU A 55 9.29 14.56 -83.10
C GLU A 55 10.66 15.25 -83.19
N GLU A 56 11.67 14.77 -82.45
CA GLU A 56 13.02 15.37 -82.41
C GLU A 56 14.08 14.47 -83.10
N LEU A 57 15.07 15.11 -83.75
CA LEU A 57 16.25 14.37 -84.20
C LEU A 57 17.01 13.78 -82.99
N PRO A 58 17.53 12.55 -83.07
CA PRO A 58 18.23 11.89 -81.95
C PRO A 58 19.39 12.72 -81.36
N GLU A 59 20.11 13.46 -82.21
CA GLU A 59 21.19 14.35 -81.77
C GLU A 59 20.69 15.58 -81.01
N ASN A 60 19.53 16.13 -81.40
CA ASN A 60 18.92 17.29 -80.74
C ASN A 60 18.32 16.88 -79.39
N THR A 61 17.70 15.69 -79.33
CA THR A 61 17.23 15.07 -78.08
C THR A 61 18.39 14.89 -77.09
N ALA A 62 19.51 14.32 -77.55
CA ALA A 62 20.69 14.12 -76.71
C ALA A 62 21.30 15.45 -76.24
N LYS A 63 21.41 16.47 -77.10
CA LYS A 63 21.88 17.81 -76.71
C LYS A 63 20.98 18.44 -75.64
N ARG A 64 19.66 18.36 -75.80
CA ARG A 64 18.67 18.86 -74.84
C ARG A 64 18.79 18.16 -73.49
N MET A 65 18.76 16.83 -73.48
CA MET A 65 18.92 16.02 -72.26
C MET A 65 20.28 16.27 -71.57
N LEU A 66 21.38 16.41 -72.32
CA LEU A 66 22.71 16.72 -71.76
C LEU A 66 22.77 18.11 -71.13
N THR A 67 22.13 19.10 -71.76
CA THR A 67 22.09 20.47 -71.25
C THR A 67 21.35 20.50 -69.92
N LEU A 68 20.20 19.82 -69.85
CA LEU A 68 19.43 19.71 -68.62
C LEU A 68 20.17 18.90 -67.53
N LEU A 69 20.76 17.76 -67.87
CA LEU A 69 21.58 16.98 -66.93
C LEU A 69 22.79 17.79 -66.41
N GLY A 70 23.36 18.66 -67.24
CA GLY A 70 24.40 19.62 -66.83
C GLY A 70 23.91 20.66 -65.83
N ILE A 71 22.72 21.24 -66.05
CA ILE A 71 22.06 22.17 -65.12
C ILE A 71 21.74 21.47 -63.78
N LEU A 72 21.28 20.22 -63.87
CA LEU A 72 21.03 19.36 -62.71
C LEU A 72 22.33 18.91 -62.00
N LYS A 73 23.50 19.18 -62.59
CA LYS A 73 24.85 18.75 -62.15
C LYS A 73 24.99 17.24 -61.99
N TYR A 74 24.38 16.47 -62.89
CA TYR A 74 24.64 15.05 -62.98
C TYR A 74 26.07 14.81 -63.46
N LYS A 75 26.82 13.97 -62.74
CA LYS A 75 28.15 13.51 -63.14
C LYS A 75 28.03 12.07 -63.64
N PRO A 76 28.28 11.79 -64.92
CA PRO A 76 28.22 10.41 -65.41
C PRO A 76 29.29 9.57 -64.70
N PRO A 77 28.99 8.32 -64.32
CA PRO A 77 29.96 7.42 -63.71
C PRO A 77 30.99 6.97 -64.78
N GLY A 78 32.16 7.61 -64.81
CA GLY A 78 33.25 7.30 -65.76
C GLY A 78 34.35 8.37 -65.81
N SER A 79 35.51 8.03 -66.39
CA SER A 79 36.63 8.98 -66.63
C SER A 79 36.33 9.87 -67.85
N VAL A 80 37.12 10.92 -68.08
CA VAL A 80 36.89 11.96 -69.12
C VAL A 80 36.73 11.40 -70.54
N THR A 81 37.32 10.23 -70.84
CA THR A 81 37.17 9.46 -72.09
C THR A 81 35.78 8.88 -72.31
N ASP A 82 34.99 8.69 -71.25
CA ASP A 82 33.64 8.11 -71.29
C ASP A 82 32.57 9.15 -71.68
N LEU A 83 32.91 10.44 -71.81
CA LEU A 83 31.95 11.48 -72.20
C LEU A 83 31.46 11.36 -73.65
N SER A 84 32.33 10.91 -74.57
CA SER A 84 31.95 10.63 -75.95
C SER A 84 31.07 9.38 -76.04
N ALA A 85 31.44 8.32 -75.30
CA ALA A 85 30.64 7.10 -75.18
C ALA A 85 29.29 7.34 -74.47
N PHE A 86 29.23 8.25 -73.50
CA PHE A 86 28.00 8.67 -72.82
C PHE A 86 27.07 9.44 -73.77
N ARG A 87 27.62 10.35 -74.59
CA ARG A 87 26.87 11.04 -75.66
C ARG A 87 26.31 10.05 -76.66
N GLN A 88 27.13 9.10 -77.13
CA GLN A 88 26.69 8.06 -78.05
C GLN A 88 25.66 7.11 -77.41
N GLY A 89 25.81 6.79 -76.12
CA GLY A 89 24.86 5.98 -75.35
C GLY A 89 23.51 6.66 -75.14
N LEU A 90 23.49 7.98 -75.02
CA LEU A 90 22.25 8.77 -74.93
C LEU A 90 21.56 8.93 -76.29
N VAL A 91 22.32 8.99 -77.40
CA VAL A 91 21.76 8.99 -78.77
C VAL A 91 21.18 7.63 -79.14
N THR A 92 21.83 6.54 -78.73
CA THR A 92 21.43 5.15 -79.06
C THR A 92 20.42 4.54 -78.08
N GLY A 93 20.20 5.19 -76.93
CA GLY A 93 19.28 4.69 -75.91
C GLY A 93 19.79 3.44 -75.18
N SER A 94 21.06 3.43 -74.78
CA SER A 94 21.70 2.26 -74.18
C SER A 94 21.31 2.09 -72.70
N LYS A 95 20.84 0.88 -72.34
CA LYS A 95 20.50 0.48 -70.97
C LYS A 95 21.58 0.78 -69.92
N PRO A 96 22.89 0.51 -70.14
CA PRO A 96 23.91 0.79 -69.12
C PRO A 96 24.12 2.28 -68.85
N VAL A 97 23.66 3.17 -69.74
CA VAL A 97 23.74 4.63 -69.56
C VAL A 97 22.46 5.19 -68.96
N ILE A 98 21.29 4.72 -69.42
CA ILE A 98 20.00 5.26 -68.97
C ILE A 98 19.60 4.76 -67.57
N HIS A 99 19.85 3.50 -67.22
CA HIS A 99 19.46 2.98 -65.90
C HIS A 99 20.12 3.75 -64.73
N PRO A 100 21.44 4.06 -64.76
CA PRO A 100 22.05 4.89 -63.73
C PRO A 100 21.49 6.32 -63.67
N VAL A 101 21.17 6.90 -64.84
CA VAL A 101 20.57 8.24 -64.92
C VAL A 101 19.18 8.24 -64.29
N LEU A 102 18.32 7.28 -64.65
CA LEU A 102 16.99 7.13 -64.07
C LEU A 102 17.04 6.87 -62.57
N HIS A 103 17.94 6.00 -62.12
CA HIS A 103 18.16 5.73 -60.70
C HIS A 103 18.47 7.02 -59.93
N TRP A 104 19.37 7.85 -60.47
CA TRP A 104 19.77 9.12 -59.85
C TRP A 104 18.65 10.17 -59.86
N LEU A 105 17.92 10.31 -60.97
CA LEU A 105 16.81 11.25 -61.09
C LEU A 105 15.64 10.90 -60.14
N LEU A 106 15.34 9.61 -60.01
CA LEU A 106 14.24 9.10 -59.15
C LEU A 106 14.60 9.08 -57.67
N GLN A 107 15.89 9.04 -57.31
CA GLN A 107 16.32 9.13 -55.91
C GLN A 107 16.08 10.52 -55.31
N ARG A 108 16.18 11.59 -56.12
CA ARG A 108 16.18 12.99 -55.65
C ARG A 108 15.20 13.89 -56.40
N THR A 109 14.05 13.35 -56.82
CA THR A 109 13.12 14.08 -57.70
C THR A 109 12.69 15.44 -57.14
N ASN A 110 12.40 15.56 -55.85
CA ASN A 110 12.00 16.83 -55.24
C ASN A 110 13.13 17.87 -55.18
N GLU A 111 14.37 17.45 -54.92
CA GLU A 111 15.53 18.33 -54.93
C GLU A 111 15.87 18.79 -56.36
N LEU A 112 15.72 17.89 -57.32
CA LEU A 112 15.97 18.17 -58.73
C LEU A 112 14.91 19.09 -59.32
N LYS A 113 13.63 18.95 -58.93
CA LYS A 113 12.56 19.91 -59.24
C LYS A 113 12.89 21.31 -58.71
N LYS A 114 13.31 21.42 -57.45
CA LYS A 114 13.77 22.70 -56.87
C LYS A 114 14.97 23.26 -57.62
N ARG A 115 15.93 22.41 -58.01
CA ARG A 115 17.12 22.82 -58.75
C ARG A 115 16.80 23.31 -60.16
N ALA A 116 15.93 22.62 -60.89
CA ALA A 116 15.47 23.03 -62.21
C ALA A 116 14.72 24.37 -62.13
N TYR A 117 13.85 24.53 -61.13
CA TYR A 117 13.17 25.80 -60.85
C TYR A 117 14.16 26.95 -60.58
N LEU A 118 15.15 26.73 -59.71
CA LEU A 118 16.16 27.73 -59.39
C LEU A 118 17.08 28.04 -60.58
N ALA A 119 17.41 27.06 -61.41
CA ALA A 119 18.25 27.25 -62.59
C ALA A 119 17.64 28.25 -63.58
N ARG A 120 16.31 28.30 -63.71
CA ARG A 120 15.62 29.29 -64.54
C ARG A 120 15.96 30.74 -64.16
N PHE A 121 16.28 30.99 -62.89
CA PHE A 121 16.49 32.32 -62.34
C PHE A 121 17.94 32.59 -61.92
N LEU A 122 18.77 31.55 -61.75
CA LEU A 122 20.13 31.65 -61.23
C LEU A 122 21.22 31.31 -62.25
N VAL A 123 20.87 30.81 -63.44
CA VAL A 123 21.83 30.69 -64.55
C VAL A 123 22.06 32.09 -65.11
N LYS A 124 23.28 32.61 -64.91
CA LYS A 124 23.67 33.93 -65.39
C LYS A 124 23.59 33.98 -66.92
N LEU A 125 23.06 35.09 -67.44
CA LEU A 125 23.25 35.45 -68.83
C LEU A 125 24.72 35.91 -68.97
N ASP A 126 25.47 35.24 -69.83
CA ASP A 126 26.87 35.59 -70.06
C ASP A 126 26.92 36.79 -71.01
N VAL A 127 27.03 38.00 -70.44
CA VAL A 127 27.13 39.24 -71.21
C VAL A 127 28.59 39.42 -71.62
N PRO A 128 28.91 39.44 -72.93
CA PRO A 128 30.29 39.62 -73.38
C PRO A 128 30.89 40.92 -72.84
N VAL A 129 32.17 40.86 -72.47
CA VAL A 129 32.93 41.98 -71.85
C VAL A 129 32.97 43.24 -72.72
N GLU A 130 32.72 43.12 -74.02
CA GLU A 130 32.62 44.21 -74.98
C GLU A 130 31.37 45.10 -74.74
N PHE A 131 30.25 44.51 -74.34
CA PHE A 131 29.01 45.23 -74.02
C PHE A 131 28.99 45.78 -72.59
N LEU A 132 29.86 45.27 -71.71
CA LEU A 132 30.03 45.76 -70.35
C LEU A 132 30.90 47.03 -70.25
N GLN A 133 31.43 47.51 -71.38
CA GLN A 133 32.15 48.79 -71.45
C GLN A 133 31.21 50.01 -71.45
N ASP A 134 29.93 49.81 -71.78
CA ASP A 134 28.89 50.83 -71.64
C ASP A 134 28.43 50.88 -70.19
N ASP A 135 28.62 52.04 -69.54
CA ASP A 135 28.29 52.27 -68.13
C ASP A 135 26.82 51.94 -67.82
N THR A 136 25.91 52.18 -68.77
CA THR A 136 24.48 51.89 -68.56
C THR A 136 24.19 50.39 -68.51
N VAL A 137 24.89 49.60 -69.33
CA VAL A 137 24.76 48.14 -69.38
C VAL A 137 25.44 47.51 -68.16
N ALA A 138 26.57 48.06 -67.72
CA ALA A 138 27.25 47.64 -66.50
C ALA A 138 26.39 47.86 -65.24
N ASP A 139 25.73 49.02 -65.12
CA ASP A 139 24.84 49.34 -64.01
C ASP A 139 23.60 48.42 -63.99
N ILE A 140 22.99 48.16 -65.14
CA ILE A 140 21.85 47.22 -65.25
C ILE A 140 22.27 45.79 -64.90
N ASN A 141 23.45 45.35 -65.34
CA ASN A 141 23.97 44.02 -65.00
C ASN A 141 24.24 43.90 -63.49
N LYS A 142 24.74 44.96 -62.85
CA LYS A 142 24.91 45.00 -61.39
C LYS A 142 23.57 44.92 -60.65
N GLN A 143 22.56 45.69 -61.06
CA GLN A 143 21.21 45.60 -60.49
C GLN A 143 20.60 44.19 -60.68
N TYR A 144 20.84 43.56 -61.83
CA TYR A 144 20.45 42.17 -62.08
C TYR A 144 21.13 41.20 -61.11
N GLU A 145 22.42 41.36 -60.84
CA GLU A 145 23.15 40.54 -59.86
C GLU A 145 22.64 40.73 -58.43
N GLU A 146 22.36 41.97 -58.02
CA GLU A 146 21.77 42.30 -56.72
C GLU A 146 20.37 41.67 -56.55
N LEU A 147 19.53 41.74 -57.57
CA LEU A 147 18.21 41.10 -57.58
C LEU A 147 18.30 39.57 -57.52
N MET A 148 19.26 38.95 -58.21
CA MET A 148 19.53 37.52 -58.11
C MET A 148 19.93 37.12 -56.68
N GLU A 149 20.73 37.93 -55.99
CA GLU A 149 21.13 37.67 -54.60
C GLU A 149 19.98 37.84 -53.62
N ALA A 150 19.17 38.89 -53.78
CA ALA A 150 17.94 39.09 -53.01
C ALA A 150 16.96 37.91 -53.17
N PHE A 151 16.79 37.41 -54.40
CA PHE A 151 15.97 36.22 -54.67
C PHE A 151 16.49 34.97 -53.95
N LYS A 152 17.82 34.74 -53.89
CA LYS A 152 18.39 33.61 -53.16
C LYS A 152 18.07 33.66 -51.68
N ASN A 153 18.15 34.85 -51.05
CA ASN A 153 17.90 35.02 -49.63
C ASN A 153 16.41 34.81 -49.31
N LEU A 154 15.52 35.47 -50.04
CA LEU A 154 14.07 35.30 -49.88
C LEU A 154 13.61 33.85 -50.11
N HIS A 155 14.15 33.17 -51.12
CA HIS A 155 13.84 31.77 -51.37
C HIS A 155 14.32 30.86 -50.24
N LYS A 156 15.51 31.11 -49.66
CA LYS A 156 16.01 30.36 -48.50
C LYS A 156 15.11 30.55 -47.28
N GLU A 157 14.68 31.78 -46.98
CA GLU A 157 13.75 32.07 -45.88
C GLU A 157 12.39 31.39 -46.10
N CYS A 158 11.83 31.46 -47.31
CA CYS A 158 10.59 30.78 -47.65
C CYS A 158 10.67 29.25 -47.50
N GLU A 159 11.79 28.64 -47.90
CA GLU A 159 12.00 27.20 -47.72
C GLU A 159 12.14 26.82 -46.24
N GLN A 160 12.86 27.62 -45.45
CA GLN A 160 12.97 27.41 -44.00
C GLN A 160 11.60 27.45 -43.32
N LEU A 161 10.75 28.43 -43.68
CA LEU A 161 9.38 28.55 -43.17
C LEU A 161 8.48 27.39 -43.60
N LYS A 162 8.64 26.87 -44.83
CA LYS A 162 7.91 25.69 -45.29
C LYS A 162 8.32 24.42 -44.55
N THR A 163 9.60 24.28 -44.19
CA THR A 163 10.10 23.13 -43.43
C THR A 163 9.79 23.20 -41.93
N SER A 164 9.59 24.39 -41.36
CA SER A 164 9.30 24.57 -39.93
C SER A 164 7.81 24.43 -39.58
N GLY A 165 6.91 24.43 -40.57
CA GLY A 165 5.48 24.24 -40.36
C GLY A 165 5.10 22.79 -40.11
N LEU A 166 4.68 22.46 -38.87
CA LEU A 166 3.77 21.34 -38.61
C LEU A 166 2.60 21.42 -39.60
N SER A 167 2.19 20.29 -40.15
CA SER A 167 1.13 20.24 -41.16
C SER A 167 -0.16 20.82 -40.60
N THR A 168 -0.44 22.09 -40.91
CA THR A 168 -1.67 22.77 -40.49
C THR A 168 -2.94 22.05 -40.96
N ALA A 169 -2.81 21.14 -41.92
CA ALA A 169 -3.88 20.27 -42.40
C ALA A 169 -4.26 19.15 -41.41
N GLU A 170 -3.35 18.70 -40.56
CA GLU A 170 -3.65 17.72 -39.49
C GLU A 170 -4.41 18.42 -38.36
N ILE A 171 -3.90 19.56 -37.90
CA ILE A 171 -4.58 20.37 -36.88
C ILE A 171 -5.98 20.79 -37.34
N ARG A 172 -6.14 21.20 -38.61
CA ARG A 172 -7.47 21.51 -39.16
C ARG A 172 -8.40 20.29 -39.19
N ARG A 173 -7.88 19.11 -39.50
CA ARG A 173 -8.66 17.86 -39.47
C ARG A 173 -9.07 17.52 -38.04
N ASP A 174 -8.17 17.62 -37.07
CA ASP A 174 -8.46 17.35 -35.66
C ASP A 174 -9.49 18.35 -35.10
N ILE A 175 -9.37 19.63 -35.44
CA ILE A 175 -10.37 20.65 -35.08
C ILE A 175 -11.74 20.29 -35.67
N SER A 176 -11.79 19.95 -36.96
CA SER A 176 -13.05 19.57 -37.62
C SER A 176 -13.67 18.33 -36.95
N ALA A 177 -12.86 17.33 -36.62
CA ALA A 177 -13.31 16.13 -35.92
C ALA A 177 -13.84 16.46 -34.51
N MET A 178 -13.13 17.29 -33.73
CA MET A 178 -13.59 17.74 -32.41
C MET A 178 -14.88 18.57 -32.49
N GLU A 179 -15.05 19.39 -33.54
CA GLU A 179 -16.28 20.14 -33.79
C GLU A 179 -17.46 19.21 -34.10
N GLU A 180 -17.24 18.19 -34.94
CA GLU A 180 -18.25 17.17 -35.22
C GLU A 180 -18.64 16.38 -33.97
N GLU A 181 -17.68 15.96 -33.15
CA GLU A 181 -17.94 15.27 -31.88
C GLU A 181 -18.72 16.15 -30.90
N LYS A 182 -18.35 17.44 -30.80
CA LYS A 182 -19.08 18.42 -29.99
C LYS A 182 -20.53 18.55 -30.45
N ASP A 183 -20.78 18.67 -31.75
CA ASP A 183 -22.13 18.77 -32.30
C ASP A 183 -22.95 17.51 -32.06
N GLN A 184 -22.34 16.32 -32.17
CA GLN A 184 -22.98 15.05 -31.83
C GLN A 184 -23.36 14.99 -30.33
N LEU A 185 -22.45 15.43 -29.45
CA LEU A 185 -22.70 15.51 -28.00
C LEU A 185 -23.83 16.50 -27.67
N ILE A 186 -23.83 17.69 -28.28
CA ILE A 186 -24.90 18.67 -28.10
C ILE A 186 -26.25 18.08 -28.51
N LYS A 187 -26.35 17.48 -29.70
CA LYS A 187 -27.58 16.82 -30.18
C LYS A 187 -28.03 15.71 -29.23
N ARG A 188 -27.09 14.91 -28.68
CA ARG A 188 -27.40 13.84 -27.71
C ARG A 188 -27.90 14.41 -26.38
N VAL A 189 -27.27 15.48 -25.89
CA VAL A 189 -27.68 16.19 -24.67
C VAL A 189 -29.06 16.82 -24.84
N GLU A 190 -29.35 17.44 -25.99
CA GLU A 190 -30.68 17.99 -26.29
C GLU A 190 -31.77 16.91 -26.31
N ARG A 191 -31.50 15.76 -26.95
CA ARG A 191 -32.42 14.61 -26.93
C ARG A 191 -32.67 14.10 -25.51
N LEU A 192 -31.63 14.06 -24.67
CA LEU A 192 -31.75 13.67 -23.27
C LEU A 192 -32.52 14.70 -22.45
N LYS A 193 -32.25 16.00 -22.62
CA LYS A 193 -32.97 17.09 -21.96
C LYS A 193 -34.47 17.02 -22.25
N LYS A 194 -34.86 16.88 -23.53
CA LYS A 194 -36.26 16.73 -23.94
C LYS A 194 -36.95 15.55 -23.27
N ARG A 195 -36.24 14.42 -23.07
CA ARG A 195 -36.78 13.27 -22.34
C ARG A 195 -36.94 13.55 -20.85
N VAL A 196 -35.98 14.25 -20.25
CA VAL A 196 -35.97 14.55 -18.81
C VAL A 196 -36.99 15.64 -18.43
N GLU A 197 -37.26 16.60 -19.33
CA GLU A 197 -38.29 17.64 -19.15
C GLU A 197 -39.70 17.07 -18.96
N THR A 198 -39.96 15.84 -19.41
CA THR A 198 -41.25 15.15 -19.20
C THR A 198 -41.47 14.70 -17.74
N VAL A 199 -40.42 14.72 -16.90
CA VAL A 199 -40.47 14.28 -15.51
C VAL A 199 -40.78 15.47 -14.60
N GLN A 200 -41.68 15.28 -13.62
CA GLN A 200 -41.99 16.31 -12.64
C GLN A 200 -40.77 16.63 -11.76
N ASN A 201 -40.57 17.90 -11.41
CA ASN A 201 -39.41 18.37 -10.64
C ASN A 201 -38.03 18.04 -11.26
N HIS A 202 -37.96 17.88 -12.59
CA HIS A 202 -36.73 17.54 -13.32
C HIS A 202 -35.51 18.42 -12.99
N GLN A 203 -35.68 19.74 -12.81
CA GLN A 203 -34.59 20.65 -12.47
C GLN A 203 -33.90 20.28 -11.14
N ARG A 204 -34.70 20.04 -10.08
CA ARG A 204 -34.19 19.64 -8.77
C ARG A 204 -33.58 18.23 -8.81
N MET A 205 -34.18 17.31 -9.55
CA MET A 205 -33.61 15.97 -9.74
C MET A 205 -32.28 15.98 -10.50
N LEU A 206 -32.13 16.82 -11.53
CA LEU A 206 -30.88 16.99 -12.26
C LEU A 206 -29.78 17.59 -11.38
N GLU A 207 -30.13 18.54 -10.51
CA GLU A 207 -29.20 19.12 -9.56
C GLU A 207 -28.69 18.09 -8.54
N ILE A 208 -29.59 17.30 -7.96
CA ILE A 208 -29.24 16.19 -7.06
C ILE A 208 -28.41 15.13 -7.79
N ALA A 209 -28.77 14.77 -9.02
CA ALA A 209 -28.01 13.80 -9.82
C ALA A 209 -26.60 14.32 -10.16
N ARG A 210 -26.45 15.63 -10.42
CA ARG A 210 -25.15 16.27 -10.63
C ARG A 210 -24.30 16.23 -9.36
N GLN A 211 -24.89 16.55 -8.21
CA GLN A 211 -24.20 16.46 -6.91
C GLN A 211 -23.76 15.02 -6.63
N LEU A 212 -24.65 14.04 -6.80
CA LEU A 212 -24.31 12.62 -6.63
C LEU A 212 -23.19 12.17 -7.57
N ARG A 213 -23.20 12.62 -8.84
CA ARG A 213 -22.13 12.31 -9.79
C ARG A 213 -20.78 12.89 -9.33
N LEU A 214 -20.76 14.15 -8.88
CA LEU A 214 -19.54 14.79 -8.38
C LEU A 214 -19.01 14.09 -7.12
N GLU A 215 -19.89 13.71 -6.19
CA GLU A 215 -19.48 12.98 -5.00
C GLU A 215 -18.96 11.57 -5.34
N LYS A 216 -19.54 10.88 -6.34
CA LYS A 216 -18.99 9.60 -6.84
C LYS A 216 -17.64 9.75 -7.52
N GLU A 217 -17.47 10.77 -8.37
CA GLU A 217 -16.17 11.07 -9.00
C GLU A 217 -15.11 11.38 -7.92
N ARG A 218 -15.50 12.10 -6.86
CA ARG A 218 -14.64 12.38 -5.70
C ARG A 218 -14.31 11.11 -4.92
N GLU A 219 -15.30 10.26 -4.63
CA GLU A 219 -15.12 8.97 -3.97
C GLU A 219 -14.14 8.08 -4.74
N GLU A 220 -14.28 7.99 -6.07
CA GLU A 220 -13.39 7.22 -6.93
C GLU A 220 -11.97 7.79 -6.92
N SER A 221 -11.81 9.12 -7.00
CA SER A 221 -10.50 9.76 -6.92
C SER A 221 -9.81 9.51 -5.57
N LEU A 222 -10.55 9.57 -4.47
CA LEU A 222 -10.04 9.31 -3.12
C LEU A 222 -9.70 7.82 -2.96
N ALA A 223 -10.49 6.92 -3.54
CA ALA A 223 -10.21 5.49 -3.53
C ALA A 223 -8.91 5.16 -4.31
N GLN A 224 -8.72 5.77 -5.48
CA GLN A 224 -7.48 5.66 -6.26
C GLN A 224 -6.28 6.21 -5.46
N GLN A 225 -6.42 7.42 -4.88
CA GLN A 225 -5.36 8.02 -4.06
C GLN A 225 -5.02 7.18 -2.83
N LYS A 226 -6.02 6.62 -2.15
CA LYS A 226 -5.83 5.70 -1.01
C LYS A 226 -5.07 4.44 -1.44
N GLN A 227 -5.38 3.88 -2.60
CA GLN A 227 -4.68 2.71 -3.12
C GLN A 227 -3.22 3.06 -3.48
N GLU A 228 -2.99 4.21 -4.12
CA GLU A 228 -1.64 4.70 -4.42
C GLU A 228 -0.81 4.93 -3.15
N GLN A 229 -1.38 5.58 -2.13
CA GLN A 229 -0.73 5.80 -0.84
C GLN A 229 -0.42 4.48 -0.13
N LYS A 230 -1.34 3.51 -0.13
CA LYS A 230 -1.08 2.16 0.40
C LYS A 230 0.07 1.47 -0.32
N ASN A 231 0.13 1.57 -1.65
CA ASN A 231 1.23 1.01 -2.43
C ASN A 231 2.56 1.70 -2.12
N GLN A 232 2.56 3.04 -1.97
CA GLN A 232 3.75 3.81 -1.60
C GLN A 232 4.25 3.44 -0.20
N LEU A 233 3.35 3.30 0.77
CA LEU A 233 3.67 2.88 2.14
C LEU A 233 4.25 1.47 2.15
N PHE A 234 3.62 0.52 1.44
CA PHE A 234 4.15 -0.83 1.28
C PHE A 234 5.56 -0.84 0.68
N HIS A 235 5.83 -0.04 -0.36
CA HIS A 235 7.17 0.08 -0.93
C HIS A 235 8.18 0.74 0.02
N ALA A 236 7.74 1.68 0.87
CA ALA A 236 8.59 2.28 1.90
C ALA A 236 8.94 1.27 3.00
N GLU A 237 7.96 0.52 3.51
CA GLU A 237 8.15 -0.55 4.48
C GLU A 237 9.08 -1.65 3.95
N GLN A 238 8.90 -2.07 2.69
CA GLN A 238 9.77 -3.06 2.06
C GLN A 238 11.21 -2.53 1.85
N ARG A 239 11.39 -1.22 1.63
CA ARG A 239 12.73 -0.61 1.58
C ARG A 239 13.38 -0.58 2.97
N LEU A 240 12.61 -0.23 4.00
CA LEU A 240 13.08 -0.25 5.39
C LEU A 240 13.50 -1.66 5.82
N GLN A 241 12.68 -2.68 5.53
CA GLN A 241 13.01 -4.07 5.82
C GLN A 241 14.29 -4.53 5.13
N ARG A 242 14.50 -4.15 3.85
CA ARG A 242 15.75 -4.45 3.14
C ARG A 242 16.96 -3.78 3.79
N ALA A 243 16.86 -2.51 4.16
CA ALA A 243 17.94 -1.81 4.85
C ALA A 243 18.26 -2.43 6.21
N GLN A 244 17.24 -2.87 6.95
CA GLN A 244 17.40 -3.58 8.22
C GLN A 244 18.08 -4.94 8.04
N LEU A 245 17.71 -5.71 7.02
CA LEU A 245 18.36 -6.99 6.70
C LEU A 245 19.83 -6.79 6.33
N GLN A 246 20.14 -5.82 5.46
CA GLN A 246 21.52 -5.48 5.13
C GLN A 246 22.33 -5.08 6.37
N LEU A 247 21.74 -4.30 7.28
CA LEU A 247 22.39 -3.92 8.52
C LEU A 247 22.64 -5.14 9.44
N LYS A 248 21.69 -6.08 9.53
CA LYS A 248 21.85 -7.34 10.26
C LYS A 248 22.92 -8.25 9.65
N GLU A 249 22.96 -8.37 8.32
CA GLU A 249 23.98 -9.11 7.58
C GLU A 249 25.36 -8.52 7.80
N MET A 250 25.49 -7.18 7.77
CA MET A 250 26.74 -6.49 8.07
C MET A 250 27.17 -6.72 9.53
N HIS A 251 26.24 -6.70 10.49
CA HIS A 251 26.55 -7.07 11.87
C HIS A 251 26.96 -8.53 12.03
N HIS A 252 26.33 -9.47 11.33
CA HIS A 252 26.72 -10.89 11.34
C HIS A 252 28.06 -11.11 10.64
N ALA A 253 28.36 -10.39 9.56
CA ALA A 253 29.64 -10.43 8.85
C ALA A 253 30.81 -9.93 9.71
N VAL A 254 30.54 -9.06 10.69
CA VAL A 254 31.54 -8.63 11.70
C VAL A 254 31.82 -9.74 12.73
N VAL A 255 30.87 -10.65 12.95
CA VAL A 255 30.97 -11.75 13.94
C VAL A 255 31.55 -13.03 13.31
N ASP A 256 31.19 -13.35 12.06
CA ASP A 256 31.70 -14.51 11.31
C ASP A 256 33.00 -14.16 10.55
N SER A 257 34.13 -14.53 11.15
CA SER A 257 35.47 -14.01 10.90
C SER A 257 36.24 -14.62 9.70
N LYS A 258 35.59 -14.99 8.59
CA LYS A 258 36.29 -15.44 7.37
C LYS A 258 35.75 -14.81 6.06
N PRO A 259 36.53 -13.96 5.37
CA PRO A 259 36.10 -13.27 4.16
C PRO A 259 35.74 -14.21 2.99
N GLU A 260 36.37 -15.39 2.90
CA GLU A 260 36.02 -16.41 1.89
C GLU A 260 34.60 -16.97 2.07
N SER A 261 34.14 -17.13 3.31
CA SER A 261 32.79 -17.63 3.59
C SER A 261 31.72 -16.56 3.30
N LEU A 262 32.05 -15.29 3.52
CA LEU A 262 31.20 -14.15 3.16
C LEU A 262 31.09 -14.01 1.64
N MET A 263 32.21 -14.11 0.92
CA MET A 263 32.19 -14.05 -0.55
C MET A 263 31.34 -15.18 -1.15
N LYS A 264 31.44 -16.41 -0.66
CA LYS A 264 30.57 -17.51 -1.12
C LYS A 264 29.09 -17.25 -0.88
N LYS A 265 28.70 -16.74 0.30
CA LYS A 265 27.31 -16.37 0.60
C LYS A 265 26.80 -15.28 -0.35
N LEU A 266 27.60 -14.24 -0.59
CA LEU A 266 27.28 -13.16 -1.51
C LEU A 266 27.16 -13.65 -2.97
N GLU A 267 28.04 -14.56 -3.41
CA GLU A 267 27.96 -15.18 -4.72
C GLU A 267 26.67 -16.01 -4.89
N GLU A 268 26.30 -16.79 -3.87
CA GLU A 268 25.04 -17.55 -3.85
C GLU A 268 23.81 -16.62 -3.90
N GLU A 269 23.83 -15.50 -3.17
CA GLU A 269 22.77 -14.48 -3.21
C GLU A 269 22.69 -13.76 -4.56
N ILE A 270 23.84 -13.39 -5.15
CA ILE A 270 23.89 -12.76 -6.48
C ILE A 270 23.33 -13.72 -7.52
N ASN A 271 23.72 -15.00 -7.48
CA ASN A 271 23.22 -16.02 -8.40
C ASN A 271 21.71 -16.22 -8.25
N PHE A 272 21.20 -16.25 -7.01
CA PHE A 272 19.76 -16.36 -6.75
C PHE A 272 18.99 -15.10 -7.20
N ASN A 273 19.49 -13.91 -6.87
CA ASN A 273 18.89 -12.63 -7.27
C ASN A 273 18.91 -12.46 -8.80
N SER A 274 19.98 -12.91 -9.46
CA SER A 274 20.07 -12.96 -10.92
C SER A 274 18.99 -13.85 -11.52
N TYR A 275 18.78 -15.07 -10.98
CA TYR A 275 17.69 -15.95 -11.40
C TYR A 275 16.30 -15.33 -11.21
N LEU A 276 16.05 -14.69 -10.07
CA LEU A 276 14.80 -13.98 -9.79
C LEU A 276 14.56 -12.85 -10.79
N ALA A 277 15.57 -12.00 -11.03
CA ALA A 277 15.45 -10.82 -11.87
C ALA A 277 15.37 -11.14 -13.37
N THR A 278 16.05 -12.20 -13.83
CA THR A 278 16.13 -12.54 -15.25
C THR A 278 15.07 -13.55 -15.70
N GLU A 279 14.68 -14.51 -14.84
CA GLU A 279 13.77 -15.59 -15.23
C GLU A 279 12.41 -15.52 -14.50
N LYS A 280 12.39 -15.55 -13.16
CA LYS A 280 11.13 -15.74 -12.40
C LYS A 280 10.22 -14.50 -12.43
N ILE A 281 10.71 -13.35 -11.98
CA ILE A 281 9.92 -12.11 -11.87
C ILE A 281 9.42 -11.63 -13.25
N PRO A 282 10.23 -11.60 -14.33
CA PRO A 282 9.74 -11.21 -15.65
C PRO A 282 8.61 -12.11 -16.17
N ARG A 283 8.73 -13.44 -15.99
CA ARG A 283 7.69 -14.39 -16.40
C ARG A 283 6.38 -14.19 -15.62
N GLU A 284 6.46 -14.01 -14.30
CA GLU A 284 5.29 -13.72 -13.47
C GLU A 284 4.67 -12.36 -13.83
N LEU A 285 5.50 -11.33 -14.04
CA LEU A 285 5.06 -10.00 -14.45
C LEU A 285 4.35 -10.04 -15.80
N GLU A 286 4.90 -10.73 -16.80
CA GLU A 286 4.26 -10.91 -18.10
C GLU A 286 2.93 -11.67 -17.98
N SER A 287 2.86 -12.72 -17.17
CA SER A 287 1.63 -13.47 -16.90
C SER A 287 0.54 -12.57 -16.28
N LYS A 288 0.91 -11.76 -15.28
CA LYS A 288 0.00 -10.78 -14.66
C LYS A 288 -0.40 -9.67 -15.62
N LYS A 289 0.53 -9.12 -16.41
CA LYS A 289 0.23 -8.13 -17.47
C LYS A 289 -0.75 -8.68 -18.50
N LYS A 290 -0.56 -9.92 -18.95
CA LYS A 290 -1.51 -10.59 -19.86
C LYS A 290 -2.89 -10.75 -19.22
N SER A 291 -2.94 -11.15 -17.94
CA SER A 291 -4.20 -11.28 -17.20
C SER A 291 -4.94 -9.94 -17.10
N VAL A 292 -4.22 -8.85 -16.75
CA VAL A 292 -4.79 -7.49 -16.70
C VAL A 292 -5.27 -7.05 -18.08
N TYR A 293 -4.49 -7.28 -19.13
CA TYR A 293 -4.88 -6.98 -20.50
C TYR A 293 -6.19 -7.68 -20.89
N PHE A 294 -6.35 -8.96 -20.58
CA PHE A 294 -7.59 -9.69 -20.87
C PHE A 294 -8.78 -9.18 -20.04
N LEU A 295 -8.57 -8.84 -18.77
CA LEU A 295 -9.63 -8.26 -17.93
C LEU A 295 -10.04 -6.86 -18.43
N GLN A 296 -9.09 -6.02 -18.82
CA GLN A 296 -9.38 -4.71 -19.41
C GLN A 296 -10.14 -4.86 -20.73
N LYS A 297 -9.75 -5.81 -21.57
CA LYS A 297 -10.48 -6.12 -22.80
C LYS A 297 -11.91 -6.59 -22.50
N ALA A 298 -12.09 -7.46 -21.50
CA ALA A 298 -13.42 -7.93 -21.09
C ALA A 298 -14.31 -6.80 -20.54
N ILE A 299 -13.74 -5.80 -19.86
CA ILE A 299 -14.47 -4.61 -19.40
C ILE A 299 -14.83 -3.69 -20.57
N ALA A 300 -13.95 -3.57 -21.57
CA ALA A 300 -14.17 -2.75 -22.76
C ALA A 300 -15.18 -3.37 -23.74
N GLU A 301 -15.36 -4.68 -23.70
CA GLU A 301 -16.40 -5.37 -24.46
C GLU A 301 -17.79 -5.03 -23.90
N PRO A 302 -18.78 -4.70 -24.76
CA PRO A 302 -20.15 -4.49 -24.31
C PRO A 302 -20.66 -5.71 -23.55
N ALA A 303 -21.58 -5.52 -22.60
CA ALA A 303 -22.18 -6.62 -21.85
C ALA A 303 -22.76 -7.70 -22.79
N MET A 304 -22.00 -8.78 -23.01
CA MET A 304 -22.41 -9.92 -23.83
C MET A 304 -23.59 -10.62 -23.17
N GLY A 305 -24.57 -11.03 -23.98
CA GLY A 305 -25.65 -11.89 -23.52
C GLY A 305 -25.17 -13.33 -23.28
N GLN A 306 -25.95 -14.12 -22.54
CA GLN A 306 -25.66 -15.55 -22.32
C GLN A 306 -25.52 -16.33 -23.64
N SER A 307 -26.20 -15.89 -24.71
CA SER A 307 -26.10 -16.47 -26.05
C SER A 307 -24.70 -16.30 -26.66
N ASP A 308 -24.07 -15.14 -26.49
CA ASP A 308 -22.77 -14.83 -27.07
C ASP A 308 -21.65 -15.58 -26.32
N LEU A 309 -21.80 -15.69 -24.99
CA LEU A 309 -20.94 -16.53 -24.14
C LEU A 309 -20.99 -18.00 -24.55
N ASN A 310 -22.18 -18.54 -24.84
CA ASN A 310 -22.33 -19.93 -25.28
C ASN A 310 -21.65 -20.17 -26.65
N VAL A 311 -21.69 -19.20 -27.57
CA VAL A 311 -21.00 -19.28 -28.87
C VAL A 311 -19.48 -19.28 -28.67
N LEU A 312 -18.97 -18.42 -27.78
CA LEU A 312 -17.54 -18.40 -27.44
C LEU A 312 -17.11 -19.70 -26.75
N GLU A 313 -17.92 -20.25 -25.85
CA GLU A 313 -17.65 -21.51 -25.18
C GLU A 313 -17.63 -22.69 -26.16
N SER A 314 -18.57 -22.73 -27.11
CA SER A 314 -18.53 -23.70 -28.22
C SER A 314 -17.25 -23.58 -29.04
N LYS A 315 -16.84 -22.36 -29.37
CA LYS A 315 -15.61 -22.11 -30.14
C LYS A 315 -14.34 -22.47 -29.36
N ILE A 316 -14.31 -22.21 -28.05
CA ILE A 316 -13.22 -22.65 -27.16
C ILE A 316 -13.15 -24.17 -27.13
N ASN A 317 -14.29 -24.85 -27.02
CA ASN A 317 -14.36 -26.31 -27.03
C ASN A 317 -13.89 -26.90 -28.37
N GLU A 318 -14.31 -26.33 -29.49
CA GLU A 318 -13.84 -26.73 -30.83
C GLU A 318 -12.34 -26.57 -30.98
N VAL A 319 -11.79 -25.42 -30.56
CA VAL A 319 -10.34 -25.16 -30.62
C VAL A 319 -9.58 -26.11 -29.68
N ASN A 320 -10.09 -26.37 -28.49
CA ASN A 320 -9.49 -27.35 -27.56
C ASN A 320 -9.48 -28.75 -28.15
N VAL A 321 -10.56 -29.16 -28.83
CA VAL A 321 -10.61 -30.44 -29.56
C VAL A 321 -9.57 -30.47 -30.68
N GLN A 322 -9.43 -29.38 -31.46
CA GLN A 322 -8.40 -29.28 -32.51
C GLN A 322 -6.98 -29.34 -31.92
N ILE A 323 -6.74 -28.66 -30.79
CA ILE A 323 -5.45 -28.70 -30.08
C ILE A 323 -5.17 -30.14 -29.62
N ASN A 324 -6.13 -30.83 -29.02
CA ASN A 324 -5.98 -32.21 -28.58
C ASN A 324 -5.69 -33.15 -29.77
N GLN A 325 -6.41 -32.99 -30.88
CA GLN A 325 -6.14 -33.74 -32.11
C GLN A 325 -4.74 -33.44 -32.68
N LEU A 326 -4.26 -32.20 -32.61
CA LEU A 326 -2.91 -31.83 -33.02
C LEU A 326 -1.84 -32.38 -32.07
N ILE A 327 -2.12 -32.44 -30.77
CA ILE A 327 -1.27 -33.07 -29.77
C ILE A 327 -1.20 -34.58 -30.01
N GLU A 328 -2.33 -35.25 -30.25
CA GLU A 328 -2.40 -36.68 -30.59
C GLU A 328 -1.65 -36.97 -31.89
N LYS A 329 -1.87 -36.17 -32.95
CA LYS A 329 -1.13 -36.28 -34.22
C LYS A 329 0.37 -36.02 -34.04
N ARG A 330 0.75 -35.11 -33.12
CA ARG A 330 2.15 -34.87 -32.77
C ARG A 330 2.73 -36.07 -32.03
N MET A 331 2.03 -36.64 -31.06
CA MET A 331 2.45 -37.83 -30.29
C MET A 331 2.58 -39.07 -31.19
N MET A 332 1.69 -39.24 -32.19
CA MET A 332 1.73 -40.34 -33.16
C MET A 332 2.84 -40.22 -34.21
N LYS A 333 3.36 -39.00 -34.48
CA LYS A 333 4.43 -38.75 -35.47
C LYS A 333 5.85 -38.87 -34.89
N TYR A 334 6.00 -39.12 -33.59
CA TYR A 334 7.32 -39.31 -32.98
C TYR A 334 7.83 -40.73 -33.23
N GLU A 335 8.52 -40.93 -34.36
CA GLU A 335 9.42 -42.08 -34.54
C GLU A 335 10.65 -41.97 -33.61
N PRO A 336 11.29 -43.10 -33.25
CA PRO A 336 12.30 -43.18 -32.18
C PRO A 336 13.59 -42.39 -32.41
N VAL A 337 13.81 -41.85 -33.62
CA VAL A 337 15.06 -41.15 -33.97
C VAL A 337 15.12 -39.73 -33.38
N ASP A 338 13.97 -39.11 -33.09
CA ASP A 338 13.89 -37.79 -32.43
C ASP A 338 13.79 -37.89 -30.87
N SER A 339 13.97 -39.11 -30.34
CA SER A 339 13.91 -39.42 -28.90
C SER A 339 14.97 -38.69 -28.09
N LYS A 340 16.19 -38.46 -28.63
CA LYS A 340 17.25 -37.78 -27.86
C LYS A 340 16.88 -36.34 -27.52
N LEU A 341 16.35 -35.57 -28.48
CA LEU A 341 15.95 -34.18 -28.21
C LEU A 341 14.71 -34.13 -27.31
N SER A 342 13.77 -35.07 -27.47
CA SER A 342 12.62 -35.22 -26.56
C SER A 342 13.07 -35.53 -25.13
N MET A 343 14.03 -36.44 -24.94
CA MET A 343 14.64 -36.77 -23.66
C MET A 343 15.34 -35.54 -23.05
N TYR A 344 16.09 -34.76 -23.83
CA TYR A 344 16.71 -33.52 -23.34
C TYR A 344 15.67 -32.45 -22.99
N ARG A 345 14.57 -32.32 -23.74
CA ARG A 345 13.45 -31.42 -23.42
C ARG A 345 12.73 -31.86 -22.15
N GLN A 346 12.49 -33.16 -21.98
CA GLN A 346 11.90 -33.73 -20.78
C GLN A 346 12.82 -33.53 -19.57
N GLN A 347 14.11 -33.78 -19.73
CA GLN A 347 15.12 -33.55 -18.69
C GLN A 347 15.22 -32.06 -18.33
N ALA A 348 15.22 -31.15 -19.31
CA ALA A 348 15.17 -29.71 -19.09
C ALA A 348 13.88 -29.28 -18.38
N SER A 349 12.73 -29.87 -18.72
CA SER A 349 11.45 -29.61 -18.03
C SER A 349 11.49 -30.09 -16.59
N ILE A 350 12.03 -31.29 -16.33
CA ILE A 350 12.20 -31.83 -14.97
C ILE A 350 13.16 -30.96 -14.16
N ILE A 351 14.29 -30.54 -14.75
CA ILE A 351 15.26 -29.65 -14.10
C ILE A 351 14.62 -28.29 -13.81
N SER A 352 13.86 -27.72 -14.74
CA SER A 352 13.13 -26.46 -14.54
C SER A 352 12.13 -26.58 -13.39
N ARG A 353 11.33 -27.64 -13.35
CA ARG A 353 10.37 -27.90 -12.25
C ARG A 353 11.08 -28.10 -10.91
N LYS A 354 12.21 -28.80 -10.89
CA LYS A 354 13.03 -28.95 -9.67
C LYS A 354 13.62 -27.61 -9.21
N LYS A 355 14.10 -26.78 -10.14
CA LYS A 355 14.62 -25.43 -9.84
C LYS A 355 13.52 -24.53 -9.27
N GLU A 356 12.32 -24.59 -9.86
CA GLU A 356 11.14 -23.86 -9.41
C GLU A 356 10.68 -24.33 -8.01
N ALA A 357 10.54 -25.63 -7.79
CA ALA A 357 10.18 -26.19 -6.49
C ALA A 357 11.20 -25.82 -5.39
N LYS A 358 12.51 -25.83 -5.71
CA LYS A 358 13.55 -25.39 -4.76
C LYS A 358 13.53 -23.88 -4.52
N ALA A 359 13.20 -23.07 -5.53
CA ALA A 359 13.01 -21.65 -5.34
C ALA A 359 11.79 -21.32 -4.48
N GLU A 360 10.69 -22.09 -4.61
CA GLU A 360 9.52 -22.02 -3.73
C GLU A 360 9.83 -22.43 -2.30
N GLU A 361 10.55 -23.53 -2.09
CA GLU A 361 10.98 -23.99 -0.76
C GLU A 361 11.87 -22.95 -0.06
N LEU A 362 12.82 -22.35 -0.79
CA LEU A 362 13.66 -21.27 -0.27
C LEU A 362 12.84 -20.01 0.04
N GLN A 363 11.87 -19.67 -0.81
CA GLN A 363 10.97 -18.54 -0.56
C GLN A 363 10.11 -18.77 0.69
N ALA A 364 9.55 -19.96 0.86
CA ALA A 364 8.78 -20.34 2.05
C ALA A 364 9.63 -20.26 3.32
N ALA A 365 10.87 -20.76 3.28
CA ALA A 365 11.80 -20.66 4.42
C ALA A 365 12.17 -19.20 4.75
N LYS A 366 12.34 -18.34 3.73
CA LYS A 366 12.57 -16.90 3.92
C LYS A 366 11.34 -16.19 4.51
N GLU A 367 10.14 -16.56 4.07
CA GLU A 367 8.88 -16.04 4.62
C GLU A 367 8.68 -16.49 6.07
N GLU A 368 9.00 -17.75 6.40
CA GLU A 368 8.98 -18.26 7.77
C GLU A 368 9.99 -17.54 8.67
N MET A 369 11.23 -17.33 8.20
CA MET A 369 12.22 -16.51 8.89
C MET A 369 11.71 -15.08 9.13
N SER A 370 11.16 -14.42 8.10
CA SER A 370 10.59 -13.08 8.25
C SER A 370 9.42 -13.05 9.24
N SER A 371 8.58 -14.09 9.25
CA SER A 371 7.44 -14.18 10.17
C SER A 371 7.87 -14.37 11.62
N THR A 372 8.87 -15.23 11.87
CA THR A 372 9.42 -15.47 13.20
C THR A 372 10.18 -14.24 13.70
N GLU A 373 10.90 -13.52 12.82
CA GLU A 373 11.51 -12.23 13.17
C GLU A 373 10.46 -11.17 13.54
N LYS A 374 9.37 -11.06 12.80
CA LYS A 374 8.26 -10.15 13.14
C LYS A 374 7.65 -10.51 14.50
N GLN A 375 7.46 -11.80 14.78
CA GLN A 375 7.00 -12.25 16.09
C GLN A 375 8.00 -11.91 17.19
N MET A 376 9.31 -12.08 16.96
CA MET A 376 10.35 -11.69 17.90
C MET A 376 10.30 -10.20 18.20
N ILE A 377 10.25 -9.33 17.18
CA ILE A 377 10.15 -7.88 17.36
C ILE A 377 8.86 -7.51 18.09
N GLN A 378 7.73 -8.11 17.72
CA GLN A 378 6.46 -7.87 18.40
C GLN A 378 6.52 -8.29 19.88
N LYS A 379 7.16 -9.41 20.20
CA LYS A 379 7.36 -9.88 21.58
C LYS A 379 8.34 -8.98 22.34
N THR A 380 9.40 -8.50 21.71
CA THR A 380 10.33 -7.53 22.29
C THR A 380 9.63 -6.21 22.59
N ASN A 381 8.81 -5.69 21.67
CA ASN A 381 8.03 -4.47 21.87
C ASN A 381 6.97 -4.65 22.97
N GLN A 382 6.26 -5.79 22.99
CA GLN A 382 5.33 -6.12 24.07
C GLN A 382 6.03 -6.21 25.43
N ALA A 383 7.23 -6.78 25.49
CA ALA A 383 8.03 -6.82 26.72
C ALA A 383 8.47 -5.42 27.16
N HIS A 384 8.76 -4.53 26.21
CA HIS A 384 9.11 -3.13 26.49
C HIS A 384 7.89 -2.29 26.91
N GLU A 385 6.69 -2.59 26.39
CA GLU A 385 5.44 -1.89 26.76
C GLU A 385 4.89 -2.34 28.12
N LEU A 386 5.05 -3.62 28.48
CA LEU A 386 4.59 -4.16 29.76
C LEU A 386 5.47 -3.75 30.94
N ASP A 387 6.76 -3.50 30.70
CA ASP A 387 7.76 -3.23 31.73
C ASP A 387 8.34 -1.82 31.50
N GLY A 388 7.60 -0.79 31.90
CA GLY A 388 8.01 0.63 31.83
C GLY A 388 9.28 0.98 32.64
N SER A 389 10.04 -0.02 33.11
CA SER A 389 11.34 0.10 33.73
C SER A 389 12.28 -0.98 33.19
N GLU A 390 13.51 -0.60 32.84
CA GLU A 390 14.58 -1.52 32.45
C GLU A 390 14.73 -2.66 33.46
N VAL A 391 14.32 -3.87 33.08
CA VAL A 391 14.61 -5.07 33.86
C VAL A 391 16.10 -5.36 33.73
N LEU A 392 16.88 -4.92 34.71
CA LEU A 392 18.31 -5.24 34.85
C LEU A 392 18.46 -6.77 34.86
N LYS A 393 19.03 -7.34 33.79
CA LYS A 393 19.26 -8.79 33.64
C LYS A 393 20.74 -9.11 33.72
N GLY A 394 21.05 -10.31 34.23
CA GLY A 394 22.40 -10.87 34.22
C GLY A 394 23.40 -10.08 35.08
N ASP A 395 24.44 -9.56 34.45
CA ASP A 395 25.59 -8.96 35.15
C ASP A 395 25.32 -7.56 35.71
N GLU A 396 24.36 -6.84 35.13
CA GLU A 396 23.90 -5.54 35.63
C GLU A 396 23.12 -5.71 36.95
N LEU A 397 22.32 -6.76 37.07
CA LEU A 397 21.66 -7.12 38.33
C LEU A 397 22.68 -7.51 39.39
N LYS A 398 23.72 -8.28 39.03
CA LYS A 398 24.81 -8.61 39.97
C LYS A 398 25.55 -7.36 40.44
N HIS A 399 25.84 -6.42 39.54
CA HIS A 399 26.47 -5.15 39.89
C HIS A 399 25.58 -4.32 40.82
N TYR A 400 24.28 -4.26 40.53
CA TYR A 400 23.31 -3.57 41.37
C TYR A 400 23.20 -4.19 42.77
N VAL A 401 23.10 -5.52 42.86
CA VAL A 401 23.07 -6.26 44.13
C VAL A 401 24.36 -6.08 44.92
N ASN A 402 25.53 -6.10 44.26
CA ASN A 402 26.81 -5.84 44.92
C ASN A 402 26.90 -4.39 45.42
N LYS A 403 26.39 -3.42 44.66
CA LYS A 403 26.29 -2.01 45.07
C LYS A 403 25.34 -1.81 46.25
N LEU A 404 24.25 -2.58 46.33
CA LEU A 404 23.35 -2.61 47.50
C LEU A 404 24.03 -3.23 48.72
N ARG A 405 24.75 -4.33 48.56
CA ARG A 405 25.51 -4.96 49.65
C ARG A 405 26.58 -4.01 50.20
N SER A 406 27.35 -3.36 49.34
CA SER A 406 28.37 -2.41 49.77
C SER A 406 27.74 -1.22 50.50
N LYS A 407 26.64 -0.66 49.99
CA LYS A 407 25.87 0.39 50.68
C LYS A 407 25.35 -0.06 52.05
N ASN A 408 24.85 -1.29 52.18
CA ASN A 408 24.38 -1.83 53.46
C ASN A 408 25.54 -1.98 54.47
N THR A 409 26.70 -2.46 54.03
CA THR A 409 27.90 -2.51 54.87
C THR A 409 28.34 -1.13 55.35
N VAL A 410 28.32 -0.13 54.46
CA VAL A 410 28.63 1.27 54.83
C VAL A 410 27.61 1.82 55.83
N TYR A 411 26.32 1.57 55.61
CA TYR A 411 25.26 1.98 56.54
C TYR A 411 25.47 1.36 57.93
N LYS A 412 25.73 0.05 58.02
CA LYS A 412 25.98 -0.63 59.30
C LYS A 412 27.20 -0.06 60.03
N ARG A 413 28.28 0.23 59.32
CA ARG A 413 29.48 0.86 59.88
C ARG A 413 29.18 2.25 60.44
N LYS A 414 28.51 3.10 59.66
CA LYS A 414 28.11 4.45 60.10
C LYS A 414 27.18 4.42 61.31
N ARG A 415 26.29 3.42 61.38
CA ARG A 415 25.42 3.22 62.55
C ARG A 415 26.22 2.85 63.81
N LEU A 416 27.28 2.05 63.67
CA LEU A 416 28.18 1.72 64.78
C LEU A 416 29.00 2.93 65.23
N GLU A 417 29.60 3.67 64.29
CA GLU A 417 30.34 4.91 64.59
C GLU A 417 29.45 5.91 65.37
N ILE A 418 28.18 6.06 64.98
CA ILE A 418 27.24 6.92 65.71
C ILE A 418 26.98 6.40 67.14
N ALA A 419 26.84 5.09 67.31
CA ALA A 419 26.62 4.48 68.62
C ALA A 419 27.84 4.66 69.55
N GLU A 420 29.06 4.52 69.02
CA GLU A 420 30.32 4.75 69.74
C GLU A 420 30.43 6.21 70.21
N ILE A 421 30.22 7.17 69.30
CA ILE A 421 30.25 8.61 69.63
C ILE A 421 29.20 8.95 70.70
N THR A 422 28.02 8.34 70.63
CA THR A 422 26.96 8.56 71.62
C THR A 422 27.36 8.00 73.01
N ALA A 423 28.03 6.85 73.04
CA ALA A 423 28.54 6.26 74.28
C ALA A 423 29.68 7.10 74.88
N GLU A 424 30.63 7.54 74.05
CA GLU A 424 31.72 8.43 74.48
C GLU A 424 31.18 9.76 75.02
N TYR A 425 30.19 10.35 74.36
CA TYR A 425 29.51 11.55 74.83
C TYR A 425 28.89 11.33 76.23
N GLY A 426 28.23 10.19 76.46
CA GLY A 426 27.67 9.84 77.77
C GLY A 426 28.74 9.68 78.86
N ILE A 427 29.90 9.09 78.53
CA ILE A 427 31.03 8.99 79.46
C ILE A 427 31.59 10.37 79.78
N LEU A 428 31.80 11.21 78.76
CA LEU A 428 32.28 12.58 78.88
C LEU A 428 31.38 13.41 79.81
N GLN A 429 30.07 13.36 79.58
CA GLN A 429 29.08 14.06 80.40
C GLN A 429 29.16 13.63 81.88
N ARG A 430 29.28 12.32 82.15
CA ARG A 430 29.44 11.81 83.52
C ARG A 430 30.76 12.24 84.15
N THR A 431 31.85 12.24 83.39
CA THR A 431 33.15 12.73 83.88
C THR A 431 33.13 14.23 84.18
N GLU A 432 32.45 15.02 83.36
CA GLU A 432 32.26 16.46 83.59
C GLU A 432 31.49 16.71 84.90
N GLU A 433 30.41 15.98 85.13
CA GLU A 433 29.63 16.06 86.38
C GLU A 433 30.48 15.70 87.61
N LEU A 434 31.26 14.61 87.55
CA LEU A 434 32.15 14.21 88.65
C LEU A 434 33.24 15.26 88.94
N LEU A 435 33.78 15.88 87.89
CA LEU A 435 34.78 16.93 88.04
C LEU A 435 34.19 18.21 88.64
N LYS A 436 32.99 18.62 88.21
CA LYS A 436 32.27 19.77 88.80
C LYS A 436 32.00 19.54 90.29
N GLN A 437 31.51 18.35 90.65
CA GLN A 437 31.27 17.99 92.05
C GLN A 437 32.55 18.02 92.90
N ARG A 438 33.68 17.51 92.37
CA ARG A 438 34.97 17.58 93.06
C ARG A 438 35.48 19.00 93.18
N HIS A 439 35.33 19.81 92.13
CA HIS A 439 35.74 21.21 92.15
C HIS A 439 34.95 22.00 93.20
N GLU A 440 33.64 21.85 93.25
CA GLU A 440 32.79 22.48 94.27
C GLU A 440 33.19 22.04 95.69
N ALA A 441 33.46 20.74 95.90
CA ALA A 441 33.89 20.23 97.20
C ALA A 441 35.24 20.82 97.65
N ILE A 442 36.21 20.92 96.74
CA ILE A 442 37.52 21.53 97.03
C ILE A 442 37.35 23.04 97.30
N GLN A 443 36.53 23.73 96.51
CA GLN A 443 36.29 25.15 96.68
C GLN A 443 35.63 25.45 98.03
N GLN A 444 34.66 24.63 98.46
CA GLN A 444 34.07 24.72 99.79
C GLN A 444 35.08 24.44 100.91
N GLN A 445 35.98 23.48 100.73
CA GLN A 445 37.06 23.21 101.70
C GLN A 445 38.05 24.36 101.81
N LEU A 446 38.45 24.97 100.68
CA LEU A 446 39.34 26.13 100.65
C LEU A 446 38.67 27.33 101.32
N GLN A 447 37.40 27.60 101.04
CA GLN A 447 36.64 28.68 101.64
C GLN A 447 36.49 28.49 103.16
N ALA A 448 36.24 27.26 103.63
CA ALA A 448 36.19 26.95 105.05
C ALA A 448 37.55 27.09 105.77
N ILE A 449 38.68 26.86 105.08
CA ILE A 449 40.02 27.08 105.61
C ILE A 449 40.35 28.57 105.67
N GLU A 450 39.96 29.33 104.65
CA GLU A 450 40.08 30.79 104.57
C GLU A 450 39.31 31.47 105.71
N ASP A 451 38.05 31.07 105.91
CA ASP A 451 37.20 31.60 106.98
C ASP A 451 37.76 31.27 108.37
N LYS A 452 38.30 30.06 108.58
CA LYS A 452 38.94 29.67 109.85
C LYS A 452 40.22 30.44 110.16
N LYS A 453 40.90 30.97 109.13
CA LYS A 453 42.12 31.78 109.29
C LYS A 453 41.85 33.29 109.23
N GLY A 454 40.58 33.71 109.07
CA GLY A 454 40.16 35.11 109.04
C GLY A 454 40.58 35.88 107.77
N ILE A 455 40.84 35.17 106.67
CA ILE A 455 41.33 35.76 105.42
C ILE A 455 40.47 35.20 104.27
N SER A 456 39.46 35.95 103.81
CA SER A 456 38.66 35.56 102.64
C SER A 456 39.30 36.05 101.34
N GLY A 457 39.44 35.19 100.32
CA GLY A 457 39.85 35.58 98.97
C GLY A 457 41.35 35.39 98.64
N TYR A 458 42.12 34.74 99.52
CA TYR A 458 43.55 34.49 99.33
C TYR A 458 43.83 33.45 98.22
N SER A 459 43.05 32.36 98.16
CA SER A 459 43.17 31.31 97.13
C SER A 459 42.86 31.83 95.73
N TYR A 460 41.84 32.67 95.58
CA TYR A 460 41.50 33.29 94.30
C TYR A 460 42.64 34.18 93.78
N THR A 461 43.29 34.96 94.66
CA THR A 461 44.42 35.81 94.27
C THR A 461 45.70 35.03 93.96
N GLN A 462 45.94 33.89 94.61
CA GLN A 462 47.12 33.06 94.36
C GLN A 462 46.95 32.18 93.10
N GLU A 463 45.75 31.67 92.83
CA GLU A 463 45.45 30.93 91.61
C GLU A 463 45.54 31.83 90.35
N GLU A 464 45.17 33.10 90.46
CA GLU A 464 45.36 34.10 89.39
C GLU A 464 46.86 34.39 89.14
N LEU A 465 47.68 34.47 90.19
CA LEU A 465 49.14 34.70 90.10
C LEU A 465 49.91 33.47 89.56
N GLU A 466 49.52 32.26 89.94
CA GLU A 466 50.08 31.01 89.41
C GLU A 466 49.65 30.76 87.96
N ARG A 467 48.39 31.06 87.58
CA ARG A 467 47.95 31.06 86.17
C ARG A 467 48.77 32.04 85.33
N VAL A 468 49.00 33.25 85.81
CA VAL A 468 49.77 34.26 85.05
C VAL A 468 51.25 33.90 84.92
N SER A 469 51.86 33.27 85.93
CA SER A 469 53.26 32.84 85.91
C SER A 469 53.52 31.60 85.04
N ALA A 470 52.66 30.58 85.15
CA ALA A 470 52.76 29.35 84.35
C ALA A 470 52.46 29.61 82.86
N VAL A 471 51.41 30.40 82.58
CA VAL A 471 51.06 30.78 81.21
C VAL A 471 52.19 31.59 80.58
N LYS A 472 52.88 32.49 81.31
CA LYS A 472 53.97 33.30 80.72
C LYS A 472 55.21 32.48 80.37
N SER A 473 55.62 31.54 81.23
CA SER A 473 56.82 30.70 81.00
C SER A 473 56.63 29.64 79.90
N GLU A 474 55.45 29.03 79.81
CA GLU A 474 55.12 28.10 78.70
C GLU A 474 54.89 28.85 77.39
N VAL A 475 54.27 30.02 77.45
CA VAL A 475 54.01 30.84 76.25
C VAL A 475 55.30 31.40 75.65
N ASP A 476 56.30 31.84 76.42
CA ASP A 476 57.54 32.39 75.84
C ASP A 476 58.45 31.30 75.25
N GLY A 477 58.52 30.11 75.88
CA GLY A 477 59.26 28.96 75.37
C GLY A 477 58.61 28.31 74.14
N MET A 478 57.28 28.12 74.17
CA MET A 478 56.54 27.65 73.01
C MET A 478 56.51 28.70 71.90
N LYS A 479 56.36 30.01 72.19
CA LYS A 479 56.40 31.05 71.14
C LYS A 479 57.74 31.06 70.40
N GLY A 480 58.89 30.90 71.06
CA GLY A 480 60.19 30.88 70.36
C GLY A 480 60.33 29.72 69.37
N GLN A 481 60.14 28.48 69.83
CA GLN A 481 60.28 27.29 68.97
C GLN A 481 59.13 27.14 67.97
N THR A 482 57.93 27.60 68.33
CA THR A 482 56.76 27.55 67.45
C THR A 482 56.80 28.68 66.42
N LEU A 483 57.30 29.88 66.73
CA LEU A 483 57.44 30.96 65.73
C LEU A 483 58.48 30.64 64.66
N ASP A 484 59.60 29.99 65.00
CA ASP A 484 60.61 29.62 64.00
C ASP A 484 60.15 28.47 63.11
N ASN A 485 59.59 27.40 63.71
CA ASN A 485 59.04 26.28 62.95
C ASN A 485 57.79 26.69 62.15
N MET A 486 56.91 27.54 62.71
CA MET A 486 55.77 28.10 61.98
C MET A 486 56.23 29.06 60.90
N SER A 487 57.25 29.90 61.12
CA SER A 487 57.73 30.81 60.06
C SER A 487 58.33 30.05 58.89
N GLU A 488 59.07 28.98 59.14
CA GLU A 488 59.63 28.15 58.08
C GLU A 488 58.56 27.31 57.37
N MET A 489 57.62 26.75 58.13
CA MET A 489 56.47 26.01 57.59
C MET A 489 55.52 26.94 56.82
N VAL A 490 55.28 28.16 57.30
CA VAL A 490 54.46 29.18 56.61
C VAL A 490 55.15 29.66 55.34
N LYS A 491 56.48 29.80 55.32
CA LYS A 491 57.22 30.11 54.08
C LYS A 491 57.11 28.96 53.06
N LYS A 492 57.31 27.71 53.48
CA LYS A 492 57.17 26.52 52.61
C LYS A 492 55.73 26.33 52.14
N LEU A 493 54.75 26.50 53.03
CA LEU A 493 53.32 26.45 52.70
C LEU A 493 52.94 27.59 51.75
N ASN A 494 53.35 28.83 51.99
CA ASN A 494 53.03 29.94 51.10
C ASN A 494 53.66 29.76 49.71
N ALA A 495 54.88 29.23 49.62
CA ALA A 495 55.50 28.89 48.34
C ALA A 495 54.73 27.79 47.60
N MET A 496 54.39 26.68 48.29
CA MET A 496 53.57 25.61 47.70
C MET A 496 52.16 26.08 47.34
N VAL A 497 51.53 26.92 48.16
CA VAL A 497 50.21 27.51 47.91
C VAL A 497 50.28 28.42 46.68
N ALA A 498 51.33 29.24 46.52
CA ALA A 498 51.50 30.10 45.36
C ALA A 498 51.69 29.27 44.06
N GLU A 499 52.49 28.20 44.10
CA GLU A 499 52.71 27.29 42.97
C GLU A 499 51.46 26.48 42.61
N LYS A 500 50.72 25.98 43.62
CA LYS A 500 49.43 25.33 43.41
C LYS A 500 48.38 26.31 42.89
N LYS A 501 48.37 27.56 43.35
CA LYS A 501 47.45 28.60 42.87
C LYS A 501 47.75 28.99 41.42
N SER A 502 49.02 29.08 41.02
CA SER A 502 49.40 29.37 39.62
C SER A 502 49.03 28.22 38.67
N SER A 503 49.23 26.97 39.11
CA SER A 503 48.85 25.77 38.31
C SER A 503 47.35 25.50 38.28
N LEU A 504 46.60 25.77 39.36
CA LEU A 504 45.13 25.60 39.41
C LEU A 504 44.36 26.71 38.70
N ALA A 505 44.90 27.94 38.63
CA ALA A 505 44.21 29.07 38.00
C ALA A 505 43.72 28.81 36.56
N PRO A 506 44.52 28.25 35.62
CA PRO A 506 44.03 27.92 34.28
C PRO A 506 42.97 26.81 34.30
N VAL A 507 43.16 25.75 35.10
CA VAL A 507 42.19 24.65 35.23
C VAL A 507 40.85 25.14 35.79
N ILE A 508 40.87 26.04 36.78
CA ILE A 508 39.65 26.66 37.34
C ILE A 508 38.96 27.53 36.28
N LYS A 509 39.71 28.24 35.43
CA LYS A 509 39.15 29.05 34.34
C LYS A 509 38.47 28.17 33.28
N GLU A 510 39.11 27.08 32.86
CA GLU A 510 38.52 26.09 31.95
C GLU A 510 37.29 25.43 32.57
N LEU A 511 37.35 25.06 33.85
CA LEU A 511 36.24 24.46 34.58
C LEU A 511 35.05 25.40 34.74
N ARG A 512 35.29 26.72 34.92
CA ARG A 512 34.21 27.73 34.89
C ARG A 512 33.57 27.83 33.51
N GLN A 513 34.36 27.84 32.44
CA GLN A 513 33.83 27.86 31.07
C GLN A 513 33.03 26.58 30.75
N LEU A 514 33.51 25.40 31.17
CA LEU A 514 32.79 24.15 31.00
C LEU A 514 31.50 24.11 31.82
N ARG A 515 31.50 24.62 33.06
CA ARG A 515 30.28 24.75 33.86
C ARG A 515 29.25 25.66 33.21
N GLN A 516 29.70 26.79 32.66
CA GLN A 516 28.82 27.70 31.93
C GLN A 516 28.22 27.02 30.69
N LYS A 517 29.04 26.33 29.88
CA LYS A 517 28.54 25.55 28.73
C LYS A 517 27.57 24.44 29.14
N CYS A 518 27.85 23.74 30.24
CA CYS A 518 26.93 22.72 30.76
C CYS A 518 25.60 23.35 31.20
N GLN A 519 25.63 24.53 31.82
CA GLN A 519 24.43 25.25 32.24
C GLN A 519 23.60 25.72 31.04
N GLU A 520 24.24 26.29 30.02
CA GLU A 520 23.60 26.70 28.76
C GLU A 520 22.98 25.49 28.04
N LEU A 521 23.70 24.36 27.92
CA LEU A 521 23.18 23.13 27.34
C LEU A 521 22.02 22.53 28.14
N THR A 522 22.08 22.61 29.48
CA THR A 522 20.98 22.12 30.33
C THR A 522 19.73 22.96 30.12
N GLN A 523 19.88 24.28 30.05
CA GLN A 523 18.76 25.19 29.74
C GLN A 523 18.16 24.89 28.37
N GLU A 524 18.97 24.71 27.32
CA GLU A 524 18.48 24.36 25.99
C GLU A 524 17.77 22.99 25.98
N CYS A 525 18.29 22.01 26.71
CA CYS A 525 17.65 20.71 26.86
C CYS A 525 16.31 20.81 27.58
N ASP A 526 16.23 21.57 28.67
CA ASP A 526 15.00 21.77 29.44
C ASP A 526 13.94 22.50 28.61
N GLU A 527 14.33 23.53 27.86
CA GLU A 527 13.43 24.25 26.93
C GLU A 527 12.89 23.33 25.83
N LYS A 528 13.77 22.55 25.17
CA LYS A 528 13.35 21.59 24.14
C LYS A 528 12.49 20.47 24.72
N LYS A 529 12.77 20.04 25.96
CA LYS A 529 11.96 19.05 26.66
C LYS A 529 10.56 19.58 26.94
N ILE A 530 10.43 20.82 27.43
CA ILE A 530 9.12 21.46 27.66
C ILE A 530 8.34 21.58 26.35
N GLN A 531 9.00 21.96 25.24
CA GLN A 531 8.36 22.04 23.92
C GLN A 531 7.88 20.66 23.44
N TYR A 532 8.72 19.63 23.61
CA TYR A 532 8.37 18.26 23.27
C TYR A 532 7.19 17.75 24.11
N ASP A 533 7.24 17.90 25.44
CA ASP A 533 6.21 17.44 26.37
C ASP A 533 4.86 18.14 26.06
N SER A 534 4.89 19.44 25.75
CA SER A 534 3.71 20.19 25.33
C SER A 534 3.12 19.68 24.00
N CYS A 535 3.95 19.46 22.99
CA CYS A 535 3.50 18.92 21.70
C CYS A 535 2.98 17.48 21.84
N ALA A 536 3.65 16.65 22.62
CA ALA A 536 3.27 15.27 22.89
C ALA A 536 1.90 15.21 23.59
N ALA A 537 1.69 16.03 24.63
CA ALA A 537 0.41 16.12 25.31
C ALA A 537 -0.73 16.60 24.39
N GLY A 538 -0.44 17.57 23.51
CA GLY A 538 -1.40 18.03 22.49
C GLY A 538 -1.78 16.93 21.50
N LEU A 539 -0.80 16.18 21.00
CA LEU A 539 -1.04 15.05 20.10
C LEU A 539 -1.78 13.90 20.79
N GLU A 540 -1.47 13.62 22.06
CA GLU A 540 -2.15 12.57 22.82
C GLU A 540 -3.61 12.92 23.10
N SER A 541 -3.91 14.19 23.39
CA SER A 541 -5.28 14.69 23.52
C SER A 541 -6.06 14.57 22.20
N ASN A 542 -5.45 14.98 21.08
CA ASN A 542 -6.05 14.84 19.75
C ASN A 542 -6.25 13.36 19.36
N ARG A 543 -5.31 12.49 19.72
CA ARG A 543 -5.46 11.04 19.51
C ARG A 543 -6.63 10.49 20.32
N SER A 544 -6.72 10.84 21.60
CA SER A 544 -7.79 10.37 22.49
C SER A 544 -9.19 10.80 22.03
N THR A 545 -9.32 12.06 21.59
CA THR A 545 -10.59 12.57 21.03
C THR A 545 -10.98 11.84 19.73
N LEU A 546 -10.03 11.66 18.80
CA LEU A 546 -10.27 10.88 17.58
C LEU A 546 -10.60 9.41 17.86
N GLU A 547 -9.94 8.78 18.83
CA GLU A 547 -10.24 7.40 19.25
C GLU A 547 -11.67 7.28 19.81
N GLN A 548 -12.13 8.27 20.58
CA GLN A 548 -13.52 8.33 21.07
C GLN A 548 -14.53 8.52 19.94
N GLU A 549 -14.24 9.42 18.98
CA GLU A 549 -15.10 9.61 17.79
C GLU A 549 -15.19 8.35 16.94
N VAL A 550 -14.06 7.69 16.67
CA VAL A 550 -14.02 6.42 15.93
C VAL A 550 -14.81 5.34 16.67
N LYS A 551 -14.67 5.25 17.99
CA LYS A 551 -15.44 4.31 18.80
C LYS A 551 -16.94 4.57 18.71
N GLY A 552 -17.37 5.84 18.82
CA GLY A 552 -18.77 6.23 18.66
C GLY A 552 -19.33 5.87 17.28
N LEU A 553 -18.58 6.16 16.21
CA LEU A 553 -18.97 5.82 14.85
C LEU A 553 -19.06 4.30 14.62
N LEU A 554 -18.17 3.51 15.23
CA LEU A 554 -18.25 2.05 15.17
C LEU A 554 -19.47 1.52 15.91
N GLU A 555 -19.79 2.05 17.09
CA GLU A 555 -21.00 1.70 17.84
C GLU A 555 -22.26 2.04 17.03
N GLU A 556 -22.32 3.23 16.41
CA GLU A 556 -23.40 3.62 15.51
C GLU A 556 -23.53 2.68 14.31
N CYS A 557 -22.42 2.29 13.67
CA CYS A 557 -22.43 1.33 12.56
C CYS A 557 -23.00 -0.03 13.01
N THR A 558 -22.57 -0.56 14.15
CA THR A 558 -23.09 -1.84 14.66
C THR A 558 -24.57 -1.78 15.01
N GLN A 559 -25.04 -0.65 15.53
CA GLN A 559 -26.45 -0.42 15.82
C GLN A 559 -27.28 -0.36 14.53
N GLU A 560 -26.80 0.36 13.51
CA GLU A 560 -27.48 0.45 12.22
C GLU A 560 -27.47 -0.88 11.45
N GLU A 561 -26.38 -1.65 11.51
CA GLU A 561 -26.33 -3.01 10.97
C GLU A 561 -27.35 -3.93 11.67
N SER A 562 -27.45 -3.84 13.00
CA SER A 562 -28.44 -4.60 13.78
C SER A 562 -29.87 -4.20 13.42
N ASN A 563 -30.14 -2.89 13.29
CA ASN A 563 -31.43 -2.35 12.85
C ASN A 563 -31.76 -2.83 11.44
N TYR A 564 -30.80 -2.80 10.51
CA TYR A 564 -30.96 -3.30 9.15
C TYR A 564 -31.33 -4.79 9.13
N HIS A 565 -30.62 -5.62 9.88
CA HIS A 565 -30.92 -7.05 9.97
C HIS A 565 -32.30 -7.32 10.58
N TYR A 566 -32.66 -6.60 11.64
CA TYR A 566 -33.99 -6.70 12.25
C TYR A 566 -35.10 -6.33 11.25
N VAL A 567 -34.98 -5.17 10.59
CA VAL A 567 -35.96 -4.72 9.59
C VAL A 567 -36.04 -5.68 8.41
N ASN A 568 -34.91 -6.22 7.95
CA ASN A 568 -34.90 -7.18 6.85
C ASN A 568 -35.57 -8.51 7.24
N CYS A 569 -35.39 -8.99 8.47
CA CYS A 569 -36.11 -10.15 9.01
C CYS A 569 -37.61 -9.88 9.10
N MET A 570 -38.01 -8.70 9.59
CA MET A 570 -39.41 -8.28 9.63
C MET A 570 -40.03 -8.20 8.24
N ARG A 571 -39.30 -7.65 7.26
CA ARG A 571 -39.72 -7.61 5.85
C ARG A 571 -39.95 -9.02 5.31
N LYS A 572 -39.03 -9.96 5.53
CA LYS A 572 -39.19 -11.36 5.10
C LYS A 572 -40.40 -12.03 5.74
N ASN A 573 -40.64 -11.80 7.03
CA ASN A 573 -41.84 -12.31 7.71
C ASN A 573 -43.12 -11.76 7.08
N LEU A 574 -43.17 -10.45 6.80
CA LEU A 574 -44.29 -9.82 6.12
C LEU A 574 -44.47 -10.35 4.69
N GLU A 575 -43.40 -10.63 3.96
CA GLU A 575 -43.47 -11.25 2.64
C GLU A 575 -44.06 -12.66 2.68
N ILE A 576 -43.68 -13.48 3.66
CA ILE A 576 -44.26 -14.82 3.87
C ILE A 576 -45.76 -14.69 4.23
N GLN A 577 -46.11 -13.76 5.12
CA GLN A 577 -47.53 -13.52 5.46
C GLN A 577 -48.32 -13.07 4.22
N LEU A 578 -47.76 -12.19 3.40
CA LEU A 578 -48.38 -11.70 2.18
C LEU A 578 -48.52 -12.80 1.13
N GLN A 579 -47.54 -13.71 1.01
CA GLN A 579 -47.66 -14.91 0.19
C GLN A 579 -48.77 -15.84 0.69
N ARG A 580 -48.82 -16.11 2.00
CA ARG A 580 -49.91 -16.93 2.59
C ARG A 580 -51.29 -16.33 2.30
N VAL A 581 -51.45 -15.02 2.45
CA VAL A 581 -52.70 -14.32 2.11
C VAL A 581 -53.02 -14.44 0.61
N LYS A 582 -52.03 -14.29 -0.27
CA LYS A 582 -52.23 -14.47 -1.72
C LYS A 582 -52.64 -15.90 -2.08
N GLU A 583 -52.00 -16.90 -1.50
CA GLU A 583 -52.34 -18.31 -1.70
C GLU A 583 -53.74 -18.62 -1.15
N GLU A 584 -54.08 -18.13 0.04
CA GLU A 584 -55.41 -18.30 0.61
C GLU A 584 -56.48 -17.62 -0.25
N MET A 585 -56.22 -16.39 -0.73
CA MET A 585 -57.13 -15.69 -1.65
C MET A 585 -57.31 -16.45 -2.97
N LYS A 586 -56.24 -17.05 -3.50
CA LYS A 586 -56.30 -17.88 -4.71
C LYS A 586 -57.15 -19.13 -4.50
N ILE A 587 -56.99 -19.81 -3.36
CA ILE A 587 -57.78 -21.00 -3.00
C ILE A 587 -59.25 -20.62 -2.77
N TYR A 588 -59.50 -19.49 -2.09
CA TYR A 588 -60.85 -18.99 -1.82
C TYR A 588 -61.62 -18.60 -3.09
N VAL A 589 -60.95 -17.99 -4.07
CA VAL A 589 -61.55 -17.56 -5.35
C VAL A 589 -61.58 -18.70 -6.39
N SER A 590 -60.94 -19.84 -6.13
CA SER A 590 -60.86 -20.97 -7.07
C SER A 590 -62.26 -21.42 -7.53
N PRO A 591 -62.49 -21.71 -8.82
CA PRO A 591 -63.80 -22.17 -9.29
C PRO A 591 -64.19 -23.56 -8.77
N ASP A 592 -63.25 -24.36 -8.27
CA ASP A 592 -63.49 -25.71 -7.74
C ASP A 592 -63.96 -25.68 -6.27
N PRO A 593 -65.19 -26.17 -5.96
CA PRO A 593 -65.70 -26.24 -4.59
C PRO A 593 -64.88 -27.12 -3.64
N GLN A 594 -64.14 -28.12 -4.14
CA GLN A 594 -63.29 -28.95 -3.28
C GLN A 594 -62.00 -28.23 -2.86
N GLU A 595 -61.47 -27.35 -3.70
CA GLU A 595 -60.33 -26.51 -3.36
C GLU A 595 -60.70 -25.42 -2.36
N ARG A 596 -61.86 -24.75 -2.53
CA ARG A 596 -62.33 -23.74 -1.56
C ARG A 596 -62.46 -24.29 -0.15
N ARG A 597 -62.89 -25.54 -0.01
CA ARG A 597 -62.95 -26.24 1.30
C ARG A 597 -61.60 -26.32 1.99
N LYS A 598 -60.49 -26.29 1.26
CA LYS A 598 -59.14 -26.28 1.83
C LYS A 598 -58.74 -24.90 2.37
N ALA A 599 -59.45 -23.81 2.02
CA ALA A 599 -59.18 -22.49 2.56
C ALA A 599 -59.30 -22.49 4.08
N ILE A 600 -58.37 -21.81 4.74
CA ILE A 600 -58.25 -21.80 6.21
C ILE A 600 -59.55 -21.29 6.85
N ARG A 601 -60.17 -20.24 6.26
CA ARG A 601 -61.49 -19.77 6.66
C ARG A 601 -62.58 -20.85 6.66
N GLU A 602 -62.68 -21.65 5.59
CA GLU A 602 -63.69 -22.71 5.51
C GLU A 602 -63.40 -23.87 6.46
N GLN A 603 -62.12 -24.18 6.70
CA GLN A 603 -61.73 -25.15 7.71
C GLN A 603 -62.15 -24.71 9.12
N TYR A 604 -61.82 -23.48 9.51
CA TYR A 604 -62.23 -22.95 10.82
C TYR A 604 -63.75 -22.85 10.96
N THR A 605 -64.46 -22.43 9.91
CA THR A 605 -65.93 -22.38 9.92
C THR A 605 -66.53 -23.78 10.15
N ARG A 606 -65.96 -24.82 9.52
CA ARG A 606 -66.36 -26.22 9.76
C ARG A 606 -66.07 -26.66 11.19
N MET A 607 -64.88 -26.38 11.71
CA MET A 607 -64.54 -26.71 13.10
C MET A 607 -65.48 -26.01 14.10
N ILE A 608 -65.85 -24.75 13.85
CA ILE A 608 -66.84 -24.02 14.67
C ILE A 608 -68.18 -24.74 14.64
N LEU A 609 -68.70 -25.08 13.45
CA LEU A 609 -69.96 -25.82 13.30
C LEU A 609 -69.92 -27.19 13.99
N GLU A 610 -68.81 -27.91 13.89
CA GLU A 610 -68.62 -29.19 14.58
C GLU A 610 -68.67 -29.02 16.11
N GLN A 611 -67.99 -27.99 16.64
CA GLN A 611 -68.02 -27.67 18.07
C GLN A 611 -69.41 -27.21 18.54
N GLU A 612 -70.12 -26.42 17.74
CA GLU A 612 -71.51 -26.04 18.04
C GLU A 612 -72.44 -27.25 18.07
N ASN A 613 -72.30 -28.17 17.11
CA ASN A 613 -73.07 -29.41 17.06
C ASN A 613 -72.73 -30.34 18.24
N LEU A 614 -71.47 -30.45 18.61
CA LEU A 614 -71.05 -31.16 19.81
C LEU A 614 -71.66 -30.53 21.06
N GLY A 615 -71.64 -29.20 21.16
CA GLY A 615 -72.29 -28.44 22.22
C GLY A 615 -73.78 -28.74 22.31
N LYS A 616 -74.50 -28.79 21.18
CA LYS A 616 -75.92 -29.18 21.15
C LYS A 616 -76.12 -30.62 21.67
N LYS A 617 -75.34 -31.58 21.18
CA LYS A 617 -75.41 -32.98 21.63
C LYS A 617 -75.12 -33.14 23.12
N LEU A 618 -74.16 -32.39 23.65
CA LEU A 618 -73.82 -32.42 25.08
C LEU A 618 -74.94 -31.83 25.93
N ARG A 619 -75.59 -30.73 25.50
CA ARG A 619 -76.78 -30.19 26.18
C ARG A 619 -77.94 -31.18 26.19
N GLU A 620 -78.14 -31.91 25.10
CA GLU A 620 -79.17 -32.95 25.02
C GLU A 620 -78.86 -34.12 25.95
N LYS A 621 -77.61 -34.61 25.98
CA LYS A 621 -77.16 -35.59 26.98
C LYS A 621 -77.35 -35.09 28.40
N GLN A 622 -77.02 -33.83 28.67
CA GLN A 622 -77.23 -33.22 30.00
C GLN A 622 -78.72 -33.17 30.38
N LYS A 623 -79.60 -32.87 29.43
CA LYS A 623 -81.06 -32.89 29.62
C LYS A 623 -81.54 -34.30 29.97
N VAL A 624 -81.12 -35.32 29.22
CA VAL A 624 -81.45 -36.73 29.50
C VAL A 624 -80.94 -37.17 30.88
N VAL A 625 -79.72 -36.79 31.26
CA VAL A 625 -79.18 -37.10 32.60
C VAL A 625 -80.00 -36.39 33.68
N ARG A 626 -80.38 -35.13 33.49
CA ARG A 626 -81.20 -34.38 34.46
C ARG A 626 -82.59 -34.99 34.62
N GLU A 627 -83.22 -35.39 33.53
CA GLU A 627 -84.54 -36.04 33.54
C GLU A 627 -84.50 -37.45 34.17
N SER A 628 -83.43 -38.22 33.91
CA SER A 628 -83.23 -39.57 34.47
C SER A 628 -82.67 -39.58 35.90
N HIS A 629 -82.02 -38.51 36.37
CA HIS A 629 -81.43 -38.44 37.70
C HIS A 629 -82.44 -38.66 38.82
N GLY A 630 -83.64 -38.05 38.72
CA GLY A 630 -84.70 -38.22 39.73
C GLY A 630 -85.16 -39.69 39.86
N PRO A 631 -85.60 -40.34 38.76
CA PRO A 631 -85.93 -41.76 38.73
C PRO A 631 -84.78 -42.65 39.21
N ASN A 632 -83.56 -42.41 38.74
CA ASN A 632 -82.39 -43.20 39.12
C ASN A 632 -82.05 -43.05 40.60
N MET A 633 -82.17 -41.86 41.18
CA MET A 633 -81.96 -41.65 42.62
C MET A 633 -83.04 -42.35 43.46
N LYS A 634 -84.30 -42.34 43.01
CA LYS A 634 -85.35 -43.14 43.67
C LYS A 634 -85.01 -44.63 43.60
N GLN A 635 -84.57 -45.12 42.45
CA GLN A 635 -84.17 -46.51 42.28
C GLN A 635 -82.97 -46.88 43.17
N ILE A 636 -81.96 -46.03 43.25
CA ILE A 636 -80.80 -46.20 44.16
C ILE A 636 -81.27 -46.24 45.62
N LYS A 637 -82.16 -45.33 46.03
CA LYS A 637 -82.71 -45.34 47.39
C LYS A 637 -83.49 -46.62 47.67
N MET A 638 -84.31 -47.09 46.73
CA MET A 638 -85.02 -48.36 46.87
C MET A 638 -84.06 -49.56 46.99
N TRP A 639 -82.93 -49.55 46.26
CA TRP A 639 -81.89 -50.57 46.39
C TRP A 639 -81.15 -50.48 47.73
N GLN A 640 -80.85 -49.27 48.22
CA GLN A 640 -80.25 -49.07 49.55
C GLN A 640 -81.19 -49.48 50.68
N ASP A 641 -82.46 -49.11 50.59
CA ASP A 641 -83.50 -49.53 51.56
C ASP A 641 -83.63 -51.05 51.56
N PHE A 642 -83.58 -51.69 50.38
CA PHE A 642 -83.58 -53.15 50.26
C PHE A 642 -82.32 -53.78 50.88
N GLU A 643 -81.14 -53.22 50.64
CA GLU A 643 -79.87 -53.67 51.23
C GLU A 643 -79.90 -53.58 52.76
N GLN A 644 -80.35 -52.45 53.32
CA GLN A 644 -80.52 -52.28 54.76
C GLN A 644 -81.51 -53.28 55.35
N LEU A 645 -82.62 -53.54 54.66
CA LEU A 645 -83.61 -54.52 55.13
C LEU A 645 -83.02 -55.93 55.16
N MET A 646 -82.18 -56.26 54.18
CA MET A 646 -81.44 -57.53 54.14
C MET A 646 -80.35 -57.61 55.23
N GLU A 647 -79.66 -56.51 55.53
CA GLU A 647 -78.72 -56.45 56.66
C GLU A 647 -79.41 -56.56 58.01
N CYS A 648 -80.52 -55.86 58.24
CA CYS A 648 -81.31 -56.00 59.46
C CYS A 648 -81.83 -57.44 59.61
N LYS A 649 -82.29 -58.07 58.52
CA LYS A 649 -82.69 -59.48 58.53
C LYS A 649 -81.51 -60.40 58.89
N ARG A 650 -80.32 -60.13 58.37
CA ARG A 650 -79.07 -60.85 58.71
C ARG A 650 -78.72 -60.68 60.19
N GLU A 651 -78.77 -59.46 60.71
CA GLU A 651 -78.46 -59.16 62.12
C GLU A 651 -79.46 -59.79 63.09
N CYS A 652 -80.76 -59.76 62.77
CA CYS A 652 -81.78 -60.45 63.58
C CYS A 652 -81.52 -61.96 63.62
N PHE A 653 -81.17 -62.56 62.48
CA PHE A 653 -80.81 -63.97 62.40
C PHE A 653 -79.57 -64.30 63.25
N LEU A 654 -78.52 -63.47 63.20
CA LEU A 654 -77.30 -63.65 64.00
C LEU A 654 -77.54 -63.47 65.51
N LYS A 655 -78.37 -62.49 65.92
CA LYS A 655 -78.74 -62.30 67.34
C LYS A 655 -79.56 -63.48 67.88
N GLN A 656 -80.42 -64.06 67.06
CA GLN A 656 -81.19 -65.26 67.43
C GLN A 656 -80.29 -66.50 67.55
N GLN A 657 -79.19 -66.57 66.79
CA GLN A 657 -78.22 -67.67 66.86
C GLN A 657 -77.29 -67.58 68.09
N ASN A 658 -76.90 -66.36 68.49
CA ASN A 658 -75.97 -66.11 69.60
C ASN A 658 -76.59 -66.17 71.01
N GLN A 659 -77.92 -66.09 71.15
CA GLN A 659 -78.59 -66.27 72.45
C GLN A 659 -78.72 -67.74 72.89
N THR A 660 -78.43 -68.71 72.03
CA THR A 660 -78.64 -70.15 72.28
C THR A 660 -77.42 -70.92 72.80
N ALA A 661 -76.26 -70.29 73.03
CA ALA A 661 -74.99 -71.02 73.26
C ALA A 661 -74.13 -70.59 74.48
N ILE A 662 -74.71 -69.97 75.53
CA ILE A 662 -74.09 -69.92 76.86
C ILE A 662 -75.12 -70.35 77.91
N GLY A 663 -74.77 -71.41 78.65
CA GLY A 663 -75.63 -72.31 79.41
C GLY A 663 -76.49 -71.72 80.53
N GLN A 664 -77.59 -72.43 80.79
CA GLN A 664 -78.30 -72.46 82.06
C GLN A 664 -77.33 -72.61 83.24
N VAL A 665 -77.43 -71.72 84.24
CA VAL A 665 -77.24 -72.09 85.65
C VAL A 665 -78.40 -71.48 86.41
N ILE A 666 -79.19 -72.36 87.03
CA ILE A 666 -80.26 -72.05 87.97
C ILE A 666 -79.69 -72.21 89.39
N GLN A 667 -80.05 -71.25 90.24
CA GLN A 667 -80.18 -71.29 91.70
C GLN A 667 -78.95 -71.18 92.63
N GLU A 668 -79.23 -70.40 93.67
CA GLU A 668 -78.67 -70.30 95.02
C GLU A 668 -77.49 -71.19 95.45
N ALA A 669 -76.65 -70.55 96.27
CA ALA A 669 -75.64 -71.07 97.21
C ALA A 669 -74.20 -71.14 96.68
N GLY A 670 -73.39 -70.16 97.12
CA GLY A 670 -71.93 -70.23 97.05
C GLY A 670 -71.28 -68.92 96.64
N LYS A 671 -70.94 -68.11 97.66
CA LYS A 671 -69.85 -67.13 97.71
C LYS A 671 -68.93 -67.11 96.47
N ASP A 672 -68.80 -65.98 95.78
CA ASP A 672 -67.89 -64.88 96.12
C ASP A 672 -67.67 -63.96 94.90
N ARG A 673 -67.73 -62.66 95.20
CA ARG A 673 -66.86 -61.57 94.70
C ARG A 673 -66.76 -61.28 93.18
N LEU A 674 -67.32 -60.11 92.84
CA LEU A 674 -66.71 -58.96 92.13
C LEU A 674 -65.42 -59.24 91.34
N VAL A 675 -65.39 -58.87 90.05
CA VAL A 675 -64.54 -57.78 89.50
C VAL A 675 -65.13 -57.32 88.14
N LEU A 676 -65.30 -56.00 88.01
CA LEU A 676 -65.54 -55.11 86.85
C LEU A 676 -66.64 -55.45 85.85
#